data_AF-I1S992-F1
#
_entry.id   AF-I1S992-F1
#
_cell.length_a   1.000
_cell.length_b   1.000
_cell.length_c   1.000
_cell.angle_alpha   90.00
_cell.angle_beta   90.00
_cell.angle_gamma   90.00
#
_symmetry.space_group_name_H-M   'P 1'
#
loop_
_entity.id
_entity.type
_entity.pdbx_description
1 polymer ?
#
loop_
_entity_poly.entity_id
_entity_poly.type
_entity_poly.pdbx_seq_one_letter_code
_entity_poly.pdbx_strand_id
1 'polypeptide(L)'
;MRLGQGFNSYTQQICIDDAVVIDPDRVDNSVTNDGFTMRELRHAIGARAGGDDYDDEEDYGNEIDALPIPSSLPTIEATGAEVTADGTGTTPKPADATTKALDTIAIQLREDAKTVEKLVADVASLETLIEEAVDPASADTKRNILLLEKKRMRLARIKTNGTGLKGKKLRGSIKALSQRGPSQIVTYSSRFVNKISEITDDMNISGSLSIKYGSIGGAGKGSFVDSDKFKESDLNFFISVKVINQSINIKDALVFQGLPSVDQSNFRSVFGDCYIAGFLEGGEFNALVSMKVVNKAKAMSIKAEAEVALSVGAVDLKATAKVDIDKSNFSSQTETTIQVGWSGGGHIKPMDQPWTIQSLMETAARFPDLVASTPQRTYAILTKYESLRSFMALKPPALTPMYYENASIYTNALLDAYMDYKNIYRTIGTQLSDIQAGNKRLQAWDAKVTEFTTNDKIGENLYEHPFEATNKGLDLARRSCRFQMIKIVNEVDAVEKNPAIAANEKRPEAYQSTIVFRERMPVVVNKEKLPHLKIFGTEEAPPKLIEATNGDGMQEAEITKANSYLETQPDVGVSMRLAPLVGSPFGGMFCNLDFVKADFSLRTVTVEVEKGVVVAISVRYANGLQATMGTPGGSHKVSLTLRPSDGQKITACSIETGRRKGSPDATTRITALRLYTNRGPDLEGHAKDWVQANGETGLRDGFEFEGLKLVHFDPLLVNAHVKGFWGHAQTSNTGINPTSGVYRLGPIWGNREDTSESADSSMEADMSLVRTQPEQHLINCRERLNWEGGVAGRSAILEQSFYKPLPFIPTVIYGFRHIDIAHTDSPRVALTLPSVSEWGFSLGLKSYLHPTWNLEANVMVLPNGVFPFQHGIVDASDNPGGRKATENASIHVTFAKPFAKTPKVAVWFTEIIQPKGHRSLKTYVADVSPTGMRINIETWAGREFDNARVAYLAYPDGSDAIKGGVSYFVPKEDWRDTEWPGRAFKKEPNVFTAINYIDIGLSQSTLDILVTHQSATSTKLRHCGWSSDGTVLVMIGMCWIGISC
;
A
#
# COMPACT_ATOMS: atom_id res chain seq x y z
N MET A 1 32.89 -9.24 7.08
CA MET A 1 33.41 -10.44 7.76
C MET A 1 33.94 -11.41 6.71
N ARG A 2 35.07 -12.06 6.97
CA ARG A 2 35.76 -13.00 6.09
C ARG A 2 36.17 -14.25 6.88
N LEU A 3 36.35 -15.36 6.18
CA LEU A 3 36.88 -16.59 6.78
C LEU A 3 38.28 -16.32 7.34
N GLY A 4 38.58 -16.91 8.50
CA GLY A 4 39.89 -16.82 9.11
C GLY A 4 40.14 -15.58 9.98
N GLN A 5 39.22 -14.61 10.01
CA GLN A 5 39.36 -13.42 10.86
C GLN A 5 39.20 -13.75 12.34
N GLY A 6 40.01 -13.11 13.18
CA GLY A 6 39.85 -13.10 14.63
C GLY A 6 38.72 -12.16 15.05
N PHE A 7 37.92 -12.59 16.02
CA PHE A 7 36.66 -11.97 16.38
C PHE A 7 36.43 -11.97 17.89
N ASN A 8 35.96 -10.85 18.42
CA ASN A 8 35.49 -10.75 19.79
C ASN A 8 33.98 -11.00 19.83
N SER A 9 33.57 -12.17 20.34
CA SER A 9 32.16 -12.56 20.39
C SER A 9 31.33 -11.69 21.34
N TYR A 10 31.98 -11.07 22.34
CA TYR A 10 31.32 -10.21 23.31
C TYR A 10 31.04 -8.84 22.71
N THR A 11 32.02 -8.13 22.15
CA THR A 11 31.78 -6.80 21.55
C THR A 11 31.33 -6.85 20.09
N GLN A 12 31.35 -8.04 19.48
CA GLN A 12 31.07 -8.29 18.07
C GLN A 12 31.97 -7.48 17.11
N GLN A 13 33.25 -7.36 17.47
CA GLN A 13 34.24 -6.62 16.69
C GLN A 13 35.21 -7.58 15.99
N ILE A 14 35.58 -7.24 14.75
CA ILE A 14 36.68 -7.89 14.04
C ILE A 14 37.98 -7.36 14.66
N CYS A 15 38.86 -8.27 15.10
CA CYS A 15 40.09 -7.92 15.80
C CYS A 15 41.31 -7.96 14.87
N ILE A 16 41.44 -9.01 14.05
CA ILE A 16 42.54 -9.18 13.11
C ILE A 16 42.12 -10.01 11.89
N ASP A 17 42.73 -9.72 10.76
CA ASP A 17 42.66 -10.55 9.56
C ASP A 17 43.61 -11.75 9.69
N ASP A 18 43.27 -12.87 9.05
CA ASP A 18 44.12 -14.06 8.97
C ASP A 18 44.60 -14.61 10.34
N ALA A 19 43.75 -14.54 11.37
CA ALA A 19 44.02 -15.19 12.67
C ALA A 19 44.22 -16.70 12.51
N VAL A 20 43.55 -17.29 11.53
CA VAL A 20 43.73 -18.67 11.11
C VAL A 20 43.75 -18.74 9.58
N VAL A 21 44.60 -19.62 9.04
CA VAL A 21 44.79 -19.82 7.60
C VAL A 21 44.59 -21.28 7.22
N ILE A 22 44.31 -21.56 5.96
CA ILE A 22 44.15 -22.94 5.47
C ILE A 22 45.52 -23.62 5.44
N ASP A 23 45.62 -24.84 5.97
CA ASP A 23 46.81 -25.67 5.89
C ASP A 23 47.12 -26.02 4.42
N PRO A 24 48.25 -25.56 3.85
CA PRO A 24 48.59 -25.83 2.46
C PRO A 24 48.93 -27.31 2.18
N ASP A 25 49.24 -28.10 3.22
CA ASP A 25 49.74 -29.48 3.07
C ASP A 25 48.64 -30.55 3.23
N ARG A 26 47.37 -30.15 3.42
CA ARG A 26 46.25 -31.06 3.71
C ARG A 26 45.38 -31.33 2.47
N VAL A 27 45.07 -32.60 2.19
CA VAL A 27 44.23 -33.02 1.04
C VAL A 27 42.81 -32.43 1.16
N ASP A 28 42.29 -31.86 0.06
CA ASP A 28 41.00 -31.17 -0.03
C ASP A 28 39.82 -32.08 0.38
N ASN A 29 39.15 -31.73 1.48
CA ASN A 29 37.89 -32.37 1.89
C ASN A 29 36.69 -31.69 1.21
N SER A 30 35.60 -32.45 1.01
CA SER A 30 34.32 -31.91 0.55
C SER A 30 33.73 -30.95 1.59
N VAL A 31 33.42 -29.72 1.19
CA VAL A 31 32.97 -28.60 2.04
C VAL A 31 31.45 -28.47 2.08
N THR A 32 30.76 -29.23 1.24
CA THR A 32 29.31 -29.18 1.03
C THR A 32 28.73 -30.60 0.93
N ASN A 33 27.43 -30.76 1.21
CA ASN A 33 26.76 -32.08 1.25
C ASN A 33 26.68 -32.79 -0.12
N ASP A 34 26.99 -32.09 -1.20
CA ASP A 34 27.04 -32.56 -2.59
C ASP A 34 28.47 -32.90 -3.07
N GLY A 35 29.48 -32.82 -2.19
CA GLY A 35 30.84 -33.28 -2.47
C GLY A 35 31.79 -32.23 -3.07
N PHE A 36 31.39 -30.95 -3.09
CA PHE A 36 32.17 -29.85 -3.67
C PHE A 36 33.39 -29.51 -2.79
N THR A 37 34.56 -29.31 -3.41
CA THR A 37 35.84 -29.07 -2.70
C THR A 37 36.20 -27.59 -2.60
N MET A 38 37.13 -27.24 -1.69
CA MET A 38 37.57 -25.86 -1.48
C MET A 38 38.15 -25.19 -2.73
N ARG A 39 38.87 -25.96 -3.55
CA ARG A 39 39.43 -25.51 -4.82
C ARG A 39 38.34 -25.10 -5.81
N GLU A 40 37.30 -25.92 -5.92
CA GLU A 40 36.16 -25.68 -6.82
C GLU A 40 35.34 -24.47 -6.36
N LEU A 41 35.16 -24.30 -5.04
CA LEU A 41 34.43 -23.18 -4.46
C LEU A 41 35.18 -21.84 -4.64
N ARG A 42 36.52 -21.85 -4.56
CA ARG A 42 37.38 -20.68 -4.87
C ARG A 42 37.26 -20.25 -6.33
N HIS A 43 37.28 -21.20 -7.27
CA HIS A 43 37.08 -20.92 -8.69
C HIS A 43 35.67 -20.36 -8.98
N ALA A 44 34.64 -20.89 -8.33
CA ALA A 44 33.26 -20.43 -8.49
C ALA A 44 33.02 -19.02 -7.91
N ILE A 45 33.71 -18.64 -6.82
CA ILE A 45 33.63 -17.30 -6.23
C ILE A 45 34.38 -16.27 -7.12
N GLY A 46 35.54 -16.62 -7.67
CA GLY A 46 36.29 -15.76 -8.59
C GLY A 46 35.48 -15.42 -9.85
N ALA A 47 34.76 -16.39 -10.41
CA ALA A 47 33.94 -16.21 -11.61
C ALA A 47 32.69 -15.33 -11.39
N ARG A 48 32.26 -15.08 -10.15
CA ARG A 48 31.10 -14.22 -9.84
C ARG A 48 31.47 -12.76 -9.53
N ALA A 49 32.75 -12.45 -9.33
CA ALA A 49 33.21 -11.13 -8.90
C ALA A 49 33.85 -10.28 -10.01
N GLY A 50 34.17 -10.86 -11.17
CA GLY A 50 34.76 -10.15 -12.30
C GLY A 50 33.80 -10.07 -13.49
N GLY A 51 33.16 -8.93 -13.68
CA GLY A 51 32.82 -8.47 -15.01
C GLY A 51 33.98 -7.61 -15.47
N ASP A 52 34.83 -8.14 -16.34
CA ASP A 52 35.62 -7.41 -17.33
C ASP A 52 36.38 -8.45 -18.19
N ASP A 53 36.23 -8.27 -19.51
CA ASP A 53 37.04 -8.92 -20.55
C ASP A 53 38.53 -8.72 -20.24
N TYR A 54 39.29 -9.81 -20.21
CA TYR A 54 40.68 -9.83 -20.65
C TYR A 54 40.96 -11.19 -21.30
N ASP A 55 41.17 -11.13 -22.62
CA ASP A 55 41.98 -12.05 -23.38
C ASP A 55 43.35 -12.21 -22.70
N ASP A 56 43.82 -13.44 -22.58
CA ASP A 56 45.24 -13.74 -22.79
C ASP A 56 45.37 -15.17 -23.30
N GLU A 57 45.92 -15.25 -24.50
CA GLU A 57 46.38 -16.45 -25.18
C GLU A 57 47.50 -17.13 -24.38
N GLU A 58 47.57 -18.47 -24.43
CA GLU A 58 48.77 -19.11 -24.98
C GLU A 58 48.47 -20.57 -25.38
N ASP A 59 48.93 -20.83 -26.60
CA ASP A 59 48.77 -21.96 -27.50
C ASP A 59 49.50 -23.24 -27.03
N TYR A 60 49.07 -24.40 -27.54
CA TYR A 60 49.90 -25.32 -28.33
C TYR A 60 49.05 -26.49 -28.88
N GLY A 61 48.59 -26.32 -30.12
CA GLY A 61 48.86 -27.24 -31.24
C GLY A 61 48.29 -28.67 -31.26
N ASN A 62 47.31 -28.91 -32.15
CA ASN A 62 47.46 -29.80 -33.32
C ASN A 62 46.17 -29.82 -34.18
N GLU A 63 46.15 -29.02 -35.26
CA GLU A 63 46.03 -29.41 -36.69
C GLU A 63 45.51 -30.85 -37.00
N ILE A 64 44.64 -31.21 -37.96
CA ILE A 64 43.98 -30.62 -39.16
C ILE A 64 42.76 -31.55 -39.48
N ASP A 65 41.64 -31.05 -40.03
CA ASP A 65 41.19 -31.31 -41.43
C ASP A 65 39.68 -31.25 -41.74
N ALA A 66 39.42 -30.39 -42.74
CA ALA A 66 38.38 -30.31 -43.77
C ALA A 66 36.86 -30.44 -43.47
N LEU A 67 36.15 -29.36 -43.84
CA LEU A 67 34.72 -29.26 -44.14
C LEU A 67 34.29 -30.13 -45.35
N PRO A 68 32.97 -30.41 -45.48
CA PRO A 68 32.27 -29.85 -46.64
C PRO A 68 30.86 -29.27 -46.35
N ILE A 69 30.52 -28.26 -47.14
CA ILE A 69 29.19 -27.61 -47.37
C ILE A 69 28.66 -28.14 -48.76
N PRO A 70 27.41 -27.96 -49.27
CA PRO A 70 26.07 -27.60 -48.73
C PRO A 70 24.93 -28.59 -49.14
N SER A 71 23.69 -28.38 -48.68
CA SER A 71 22.54 -28.21 -49.60
C SER A 71 21.26 -27.74 -48.88
N SER A 72 20.41 -27.10 -49.68
CA SER A 72 19.38 -26.11 -49.40
C SER A 72 18.04 -26.61 -48.81
N LEU A 73 17.31 -25.66 -48.22
CA LEU A 73 15.89 -25.68 -47.85
C LEU A 73 14.96 -26.13 -48.99
N PRO A 74 13.78 -26.65 -48.63
CA PRO A 74 12.57 -25.97 -49.10
C PRO A 74 11.48 -25.75 -48.03
N THR A 75 10.82 -24.62 -48.21
CA THR A 75 9.54 -24.14 -47.66
C THR A 75 8.38 -25.07 -48.04
N ILE A 76 7.28 -25.09 -47.25
CA ILE A 76 5.88 -24.87 -47.67
C ILE A 76 4.91 -25.12 -46.50
N GLU A 77 3.84 -24.34 -46.57
CA GLU A 77 2.81 -23.94 -45.64
C GLU A 77 1.71 -24.98 -45.30
N ALA A 78 0.85 -24.49 -44.41
CA ALA A 78 -0.33 -25.09 -43.80
C ALA A 78 -1.42 -25.62 -44.76
N THR A 79 -2.12 -26.63 -44.28
CA THR A 79 -3.57 -26.91 -44.40
C THR A 79 -3.86 -27.96 -43.31
N GLY A 80 -4.93 -27.97 -42.51
CA GLY A 80 -6.32 -27.61 -42.74
C GLY A 80 -7.16 -28.89 -42.55
N ALA A 81 -8.27 -28.80 -41.79
CA ALA A 81 -9.35 -29.81 -41.62
C ALA A 81 -9.09 -30.99 -40.66
N GLU A 82 -10.05 -31.56 -39.92
CA GLU A 82 -11.38 -31.14 -39.44
C GLU A 82 -11.81 -32.15 -38.37
N VAL A 83 -12.82 -31.77 -37.60
CA VAL A 83 -13.46 -32.56 -36.53
C VAL A 83 -14.33 -33.67 -37.14
N THR A 84 -14.31 -34.86 -36.54
CA THR A 84 -15.49 -35.75 -36.52
C THR A 84 -15.73 -36.25 -35.10
N ALA A 85 -16.99 -36.16 -34.69
CA ALA A 85 -17.52 -36.66 -33.43
C ALA A 85 -18.15 -38.03 -33.68
N ASP A 86 -17.94 -38.98 -32.78
CA ASP A 86 -18.99 -39.93 -32.41
C ASP A 86 -18.76 -40.48 -30.99
N GLY A 87 -19.86 -40.63 -30.27
CA GLY A 87 -19.89 -40.71 -28.82
C GLY A 87 -19.88 -42.12 -28.21
N THR A 88 -20.02 -42.08 -26.88
CA THR A 88 -20.35 -43.14 -25.90
C THR A 88 -19.18 -43.68 -25.07
N GLY A 89 -19.21 -43.38 -23.77
CA GLY A 89 -18.32 -43.98 -22.76
C GLY A 89 -18.05 -43.06 -21.57
N THR A 90 -18.86 -43.21 -20.52
CA THR A 90 -18.62 -42.89 -19.09
C THR A 90 -17.26 -42.27 -18.71
N THR A 91 -17.29 -41.05 -18.14
CA THR A 91 -16.15 -40.37 -17.51
C THR A 91 -15.72 -41.02 -16.19
N PRO A 92 -14.44 -41.41 -16.00
CA PRO A 92 -13.84 -41.63 -14.69
C PRO A 92 -13.21 -40.34 -14.14
N LYS A 93 -13.24 -40.20 -12.80
CA LYS A 93 -12.66 -39.10 -12.01
C LYS A 93 -11.18 -38.83 -12.32
N PRO A 94 -10.66 -37.59 -12.19
CA PRO A 94 -9.26 -37.22 -12.53
C PRO A 94 -8.16 -37.75 -11.58
N ALA A 95 -8.47 -38.63 -10.62
CA ALA A 95 -7.54 -39.03 -9.56
C ALA A 95 -6.77 -40.34 -9.83
N ASP A 96 -7.21 -41.17 -10.79
CA ASP A 96 -6.65 -42.52 -10.99
C ASP A 96 -5.52 -42.63 -12.05
N ALA A 97 -5.32 -41.58 -12.85
CA ALA A 97 -4.25 -41.57 -13.86
C ALA A 97 -2.88 -41.16 -13.26
N THR A 98 -2.88 -40.33 -12.21
CA THR A 98 -1.67 -39.88 -11.51
C THR A 98 -1.11 -40.95 -10.58
N THR A 99 -1.96 -41.77 -9.96
CA THR A 99 -1.55 -42.89 -9.09
C THR A 99 -0.90 -44.03 -9.88
N LYS A 100 -1.45 -44.43 -11.03
CA LYS A 100 -0.81 -45.42 -11.92
C LYS A 100 0.52 -44.96 -12.50
N ALA A 101 0.67 -43.66 -12.79
CA ALA A 101 1.94 -43.08 -13.24
C ALA A 101 3.00 -43.06 -12.13
N LEU A 102 2.60 -42.81 -10.87
CA LEU A 102 3.49 -42.83 -9.70
C LEU A 102 4.00 -44.24 -9.36
N ASP A 103 3.16 -45.27 -9.44
CA ASP A 103 3.57 -46.66 -9.18
C ASP A 103 4.55 -47.17 -10.24
N THR A 104 4.36 -46.77 -11.50
CA THR A 104 5.27 -47.14 -12.60
C THR A 104 6.66 -46.49 -12.44
N ILE A 105 6.72 -45.25 -11.92
CA ILE A 105 7.98 -44.53 -11.66
C ILE A 105 8.69 -45.10 -10.41
N ALA A 106 7.94 -45.50 -9.37
CA ALA A 106 8.50 -46.12 -8.18
C ALA A 106 9.11 -47.51 -8.45
N ILE A 107 8.53 -48.27 -9.38
CA ILE A 107 9.06 -49.56 -9.84
C ILE A 107 10.38 -49.33 -10.63
N GLN A 108 10.42 -48.33 -11.52
CA GLN A 108 11.62 -48.03 -12.32
C GLN A 108 12.79 -47.49 -11.48
N LEU A 109 12.52 -46.62 -10.50
CA LEU A 109 13.54 -46.10 -9.57
C LEU A 109 14.15 -47.20 -8.68
N ARG A 110 13.36 -48.21 -8.30
CA ARG A 110 13.87 -49.38 -7.56
C ARG A 110 14.75 -50.28 -8.41
N GLU A 111 14.47 -50.42 -9.70
CA GLU A 111 15.32 -51.16 -10.64
C GLU A 111 16.63 -50.41 -10.92
N ASP A 112 16.57 -49.10 -11.14
CA ASP A 112 17.73 -48.25 -11.39
C ASP A 112 18.69 -48.21 -10.18
N ALA A 113 18.15 -48.11 -8.95
CA ALA A 113 18.93 -48.17 -7.72
C ALA A 113 19.68 -49.51 -7.58
N LYS A 114 19.02 -50.65 -7.87
CA LYS A 114 19.67 -51.97 -7.85
C LYS A 114 20.79 -52.10 -8.88
N THR A 115 20.63 -51.51 -10.06
CA THR A 115 21.71 -51.48 -11.08
C THR A 115 22.89 -50.60 -10.67
N VAL A 116 22.65 -49.46 -10.02
CA VAL A 116 23.72 -48.59 -9.52
C VAL A 116 24.47 -49.27 -8.38
N GLU A 117 23.76 -49.88 -7.43
CA GLU A 117 24.35 -50.61 -6.30
C GLU A 117 25.22 -51.78 -6.79
N LYS A 118 24.75 -52.54 -7.79
CA LYS A 118 25.53 -53.60 -8.45
C LYS A 118 26.76 -53.06 -9.19
N LEU A 119 26.65 -51.93 -9.88
CA LEU A 119 27.79 -51.31 -10.58
C LEU A 119 28.85 -50.78 -9.61
N VAL A 120 28.44 -50.25 -8.46
CA VAL A 120 29.36 -49.80 -7.41
C VAL A 120 30.09 -50.99 -6.78
N ALA A 121 29.38 -52.08 -6.50
CA ALA A 121 30.00 -53.32 -6.00
C ALA A 121 30.98 -53.95 -7.01
N ASP A 122 30.61 -54.01 -8.30
CA ASP A 122 31.50 -54.49 -9.38
C ASP A 122 32.77 -53.62 -9.50
N VAL A 123 32.64 -52.29 -9.37
CA VAL A 123 33.77 -51.35 -9.45
C VAL A 123 34.71 -51.52 -8.27
N ALA A 124 34.19 -51.60 -7.05
CA ALA A 124 34.99 -51.83 -5.85
C ALA A 124 35.73 -53.18 -5.90
N SER A 125 35.07 -54.24 -6.41
CA SER A 125 35.69 -55.56 -6.61
C SER A 125 36.80 -55.55 -7.66
N LEU A 126 36.63 -54.81 -8.76
CA LEU A 126 37.66 -54.69 -9.79
C LEU A 126 38.85 -53.84 -9.31
N GLU A 127 38.62 -52.82 -8.48
CA GLU A 127 39.69 -52.02 -7.86
C GLU A 127 40.54 -52.85 -6.91
N THR A 128 39.92 -53.67 -6.05
CA THR A 128 40.65 -54.59 -5.15
C THR A 128 41.45 -55.63 -5.93
N LEU A 129 40.86 -56.23 -6.98
CA LEU A 129 41.58 -57.19 -7.84
C LEU A 129 42.76 -56.58 -8.61
N ILE A 130 42.77 -55.27 -8.83
CA ILE A 130 43.89 -54.56 -9.47
C ILE A 130 44.95 -54.17 -8.43
N GLU A 131 44.55 -53.74 -7.22
CA GLU A 131 45.49 -53.43 -6.13
C GLU A 131 46.22 -54.67 -5.61
N GLU A 132 45.56 -55.84 -5.57
CA GLU A 132 46.16 -57.10 -5.11
C GLU A 132 46.96 -57.83 -6.21
N ALA A 133 47.03 -57.29 -7.44
CA ALA A 133 47.73 -57.92 -8.55
C ALA A 133 49.26 -57.80 -8.42
N VAL A 134 49.94 -58.96 -8.34
CA VAL A 134 51.41 -59.05 -8.15
C VAL A 134 52.20 -58.56 -9.39
N ASP A 135 51.62 -58.69 -10.59
CA ASP A 135 52.21 -58.21 -11.85
C ASP A 135 51.24 -57.25 -12.59
N PRO A 136 51.53 -55.93 -12.60
CA PRO A 136 50.70 -54.93 -13.26
C PRO A 136 50.73 -55.01 -14.79
N ALA A 137 51.65 -55.77 -15.40
CA ALA A 137 51.75 -55.93 -16.86
C ALA A 137 50.99 -57.15 -17.43
N SER A 138 50.46 -58.02 -16.55
CA SER A 138 49.68 -59.21 -16.91
C SER A 138 48.46 -58.88 -17.78
N ALA A 139 48.15 -59.77 -18.73
CA ALA A 139 47.00 -59.65 -19.61
C ALA A 139 45.68 -59.56 -18.84
N ASP A 140 45.57 -60.25 -17.71
CA ASP A 140 44.37 -60.24 -16.86
C ASP A 140 44.23 -58.93 -16.09
N THR A 141 45.33 -58.37 -15.57
CA THR A 141 45.33 -57.06 -14.89
C THR A 141 44.98 -55.95 -15.88
N LYS A 142 45.54 -55.97 -17.09
CA LYS A 142 45.20 -55.01 -18.17
C LYS A 142 43.73 -55.12 -18.59
N ARG A 143 43.19 -56.35 -18.66
CA ARG A 143 41.77 -56.58 -18.94
C ARG A 143 40.88 -56.03 -17.81
N ASN A 144 41.26 -56.23 -16.56
CA ASN A 144 40.52 -55.71 -15.40
C ASN A 144 40.57 -54.18 -15.33
N ILE A 145 41.71 -53.56 -15.63
CA ILE A 145 41.84 -52.09 -15.73
C ILE A 145 40.91 -51.53 -16.81
N LEU A 146 40.88 -52.14 -17.99
CA LEU A 146 39.98 -51.72 -19.08
C LEU A 146 38.49 -51.91 -18.71
N LEU A 147 38.17 -53.00 -18.01
CA LEU A 147 36.81 -53.27 -17.53
C LEU A 147 36.39 -52.28 -16.44
N LEU A 148 37.30 -51.96 -15.52
CA LEU A 148 37.11 -50.97 -14.46
C LEU A 148 36.86 -49.59 -15.08
N GLU A 149 37.67 -49.18 -16.06
CA GLU A 149 37.52 -47.90 -16.74
C GLU A 149 36.19 -47.83 -17.50
N LYS A 150 35.79 -48.91 -18.17
CA LYS A 150 34.49 -49.00 -18.86
C LYS A 150 33.31 -48.98 -17.88
N LYS A 151 33.44 -49.61 -16.71
CA LYS A 151 32.41 -49.63 -15.65
C LYS A 151 32.33 -48.29 -14.92
N ARG A 152 33.46 -47.64 -14.64
CA ARG A 152 33.57 -46.27 -14.11
C ARG A 152 32.99 -45.25 -15.08
N MET A 153 33.28 -45.34 -16.38
CA MET A 153 32.63 -44.50 -17.40
C MET A 153 31.12 -44.73 -17.46
N ARG A 154 30.64 -45.97 -17.32
CA ARG A 154 29.21 -46.28 -17.31
C ARG A 154 28.52 -45.76 -16.04
N LEU A 155 29.17 -45.89 -14.88
CA LEU A 155 28.71 -45.35 -13.61
C LEU A 155 28.72 -43.82 -13.63
N ALA A 156 29.77 -43.21 -14.15
CA ALA A 156 29.89 -41.77 -14.37
C ALA A 156 28.80 -41.28 -15.32
N ARG A 157 28.56 -41.93 -16.47
CA ARG A 157 27.45 -41.57 -17.36
C ARG A 157 26.08 -41.67 -16.71
N ILE A 158 25.85 -42.65 -15.84
CA ILE A 158 24.58 -42.81 -15.12
C ILE A 158 24.45 -41.75 -14.00
N LYS A 159 25.57 -41.30 -13.41
CA LYS A 159 25.61 -40.25 -12.37
C LYS A 159 25.57 -38.83 -12.95
N THR A 160 26.19 -38.56 -14.10
CA THR A 160 26.24 -37.25 -14.77
C THR A 160 25.00 -36.99 -15.62
N ASN A 161 24.43 -38.02 -16.25
CA ASN A 161 23.13 -37.94 -16.90
C ASN A 161 22.09 -38.55 -15.96
N GLY A 162 21.62 -37.78 -14.98
CA GLY A 162 20.46 -38.17 -14.20
C GLY A 162 19.33 -38.64 -15.11
N THR A 163 18.99 -39.93 -15.02
CA THR A 163 17.96 -40.67 -15.76
C THR A 163 18.15 -40.75 -17.28
N GLY A 164 18.37 -41.97 -17.78
CA GLY A 164 18.44 -42.26 -19.21
C GLY A 164 17.07 -42.19 -19.90
N LEU A 165 16.55 -40.97 -20.13
CA LEU A 165 15.28 -40.73 -20.84
C LEU A 165 15.49 -39.74 -21.99
N LYS A 166 15.58 -40.25 -23.23
CA LYS A 166 15.49 -39.43 -24.44
C LYS A 166 14.02 -39.11 -24.74
N GLY A 167 13.66 -37.83 -24.75
CA GLY A 167 12.38 -37.38 -25.30
C GLY A 167 11.99 -35.94 -24.95
N LYS A 168 11.25 -35.29 -25.85
CA LYS A 168 10.71 -33.90 -25.79
C LYS A 168 9.95 -33.52 -24.50
N LYS A 169 9.74 -34.44 -23.55
CA LYS A 169 9.08 -34.18 -22.26
C LYS A 169 10.01 -33.56 -21.19
N LEU A 170 11.32 -33.52 -21.41
CA LEU A 170 12.30 -33.02 -20.42
C LEU A 170 12.19 -31.51 -20.11
N ARG A 171 11.74 -30.67 -21.06
CA ARG A 171 11.49 -29.24 -20.79
C ARG A 171 10.39 -29.00 -19.75
N GLY A 172 9.45 -29.94 -19.60
CA GLY A 172 8.42 -29.88 -18.55
C GLY A 172 8.93 -30.36 -17.20
N SER A 173 9.77 -31.40 -17.18
CA SER A 173 10.25 -32.05 -15.96
C SER A 173 11.42 -31.31 -15.29
N ILE A 174 12.33 -30.69 -16.06
CA ILE A 174 13.39 -29.81 -15.50
C ILE A 174 12.76 -28.56 -14.89
N LYS A 175 11.66 -28.06 -15.46
CA LYS A 175 10.87 -26.95 -14.89
C LYS A 175 10.20 -27.35 -13.57
N ALA A 176 9.89 -28.63 -13.37
CA ALA A 176 9.32 -29.15 -12.13
C ALA A 176 10.39 -29.49 -11.05
N LEU A 177 11.60 -29.93 -11.43
CA LEU A 177 12.71 -30.12 -10.48
C LEU A 177 13.34 -28.78 -10.05
N SER A 178 13.44 -27.81 -10.95
CA SER A 178 13.83 -26.42 -10.63
C SER A 178 12.86 -25.71 -9.67
N GLN A 179 11.66 -26.28 -9.44
CA GLN A 179 10.68 -25.75 -8.48
C GLN A 179 10.83 -26.31 -7.06
N ARG A 180 11.66 -27.34 -6.84
CA ARG A 180 12.07 -27.73 -5.47
C ARG A 180 13.42 -27.06 -5.19
N GLY A 181 13.38 -25.98 -4.42
CA GLY A 181 14.58 -25.28 -3.95
C GLY A 181 15.51 -26.15 -3.09
N PRO A 182 16.70 -25.65 -2.71
CA PRO A 182 17.66 -26.37 -1.87
C PRO A 182 17.01 -26.87 -0.57
N SER A 183 17.52 -27.94 0.04
CA SER A 183 17.05 -28.37 1.38
C SER A 183 17.20 -27.23 2.39
N GLN A 184 16.11 -26.86 3.07
CA GLN A 184 16.10 -25.76 4.03
C GLN A 184 15.70 -26.26 5.42
N ILE A 185 16.34 -25.73 6.46
CA ILE A 185 15.86 -25.77 7.83
C ILE A 185 15.17 -24.44 8.10
N VAL A 186 13.87 -24.50 8.41
CA VAL A 186 13.06 -23.31 8.68
C VAL A 186 12.62 -23.33 10.14
N THR A 187 12.94 -22.27 10.86
CA THR A 187 12.50 -22.05 12.24
C THR A 187 11.60 -20.83 12.28
N TYR A 188 10.37 -21.02 12.77
CA TYR A 188 9.41 -19.96 13.05
C TYR A 188 9.35 -19.70 14.55
N SER A 189 9.41 -18.44 14.95
CA SER A 189 9.26 -17.99 16.33
C SER A 189 8.34 -16.78 16.36
N SER A 190 7.32 -16.81 17.21
CA SER A 190 6.43 -15.67 17.43
C SER A 190 6.07 -15.59 18.91
N ARG A 191 6.30 -14.46 19.55
CA ARG A 191 6.07 -14.29 20.99
C ARG A 191 5.86 -12.83 21.38
N PHE A 192 5.18 -12.61 22.49
CA PHE A 192 5.18 -11.31 23.16
C PHE A 192 6.51 -11.13 23.89
N VAL A 193 7.04 -9.91 23.82
CA VAL A 193 8.35 -9.59 24.36
C VAL A 193 8.27 -8.33 25.23
N ASN A 194 8.74 -8.44 26.46
CA ASN A 194 8.75 -7.31 27.40
C ASN A 194 10.14 -6.68 27.53
N LYS A 195 11.19 -7.45 27.22
CA LYS A 195 12.59 -7.04 27.37
C LYS A 195 13.28 -7.02 26.03
N ILE A 196 14.11 -6.01 25.83
CA ILE A 196 14.81 -5.83 24.56
C ILE A 196 15.88 -6.91 24.39
N SER A 197 16.42 -7.39 25.52
CA SER A 197 17.39 -8.49 25.58
C SER A 197 16.88 -9.78 24.91
N GLU A 198 15.58 -10.07 25.00
CA GLU A 198 14.98 -11.25 24.36
C GLU A 198 14.97 -11.17 22.82
N ILE A 199 14.93 -9.95 22.26
CA ILE A 199 15.06 -9.73 20.81
C ILE A 199 16.53 -9.83 20.42
N THR A 200 17.42 -9.17 21.17
CA THR A 200 18.85 -9.21 20.86
C THR A 200 19.41 -10.62 20.96
N ASP A 201 18.96 -11.42 21.92
CA ASP A 201 19.38 -12.82 22.06
C ASP A 201 18.91 -13.69 20.90
N ASP A 202 17.65 -13.53 20.44
CA ASP A 202 17.13 -14.27 19.27
C ASP A 202 17.93 -13.95 18.00
N MET A 203 18.28 -12.67 17.84
CA MET A 203 19.05 -12.15 16.71
C MET A 203 20.57 -12.35 16.83
N ASN A 204 21.05 -12.95 17.92
CA ASN A 204 22.47 -13.01 18.32
C ASN A 204 23.18 -11.65 18.21
N ILE A 205 22.54 -10.58 18.68
CA ILE A 205 23.11 -9.25 18.84
C ILE A 205 23.64 -9.14 20.26
N SER A 206 24.88 -8.67 20.40
CA SER A 206 25.46 -8.50 21.73
C SER A 206 24.82 -7.35 22.50
N GLY A 207 24.52 -7.59 23.78
CA GLY A 207 24.12 -6.55 24.72
C GLY A 207 25.21 -5.51 24.95
N SER A 208 26.49 -5.90 24.99
CA SER A 208 27.59 -4.95 25.18
C SER A 208 27.73 -4.00 24.00
N LEU A 209 27.58 -4.52 22.77
CA LEU A 209 27.54 -3.73 21.56
C LEU A 209 26.38 -2.72 21.63
N SER A 210 25.20 -3.19 22.01
CA SER A 210 24.00 -2.35 22.05
C SER A 210 24.08 -1.24 23.11
N ILE A 211 24.69 -1.53 24.27
CA ILE A 211 24.95 -0.53 25.32
C ILE A 211 25.97 0.51 24.86
N LYS A 212 27.08 0.08 24.23
CA LYS A 212 28.15 0.98 23.77
C LYS A 212 27.69 1.93 22.66
N TYR A 213 26.88 1.45 21.72
CA TYR A 213 26.32 2.29 20.65
C TYR A 213 25.08 3.07 21.07
N GLY A 214 24.44 2.72 22.19
CA GLY A 214 23.20 3.33 22.67
C GLY A 214 21.96 3.00 21.81
N SER A 215 22.07 2.00 20.93
CA SER A 215 21.01 1.49 20.05
C SER A 215 21.17 -0.02 19.85
N ILE A 216 20.12 -0.72 19.41
CA ILE A 216 20.18 -2.18 19.22
C ILE A 216 21.05 -2.52 18.01
N GLY A 217 22.15 -3.25 18.23
CA GLY A 217 22.99 -3.78 17.14
C GLY A 217 23.72 -2.73 16.28
N GLY A 218 23.75 -1.47 16.70
CA GLY A 218 24.41 -0.37 15.96
C GLY A 218 23.81 -0.14 14.56
N ALA A 219 24.65 0.15 13.56
CA ALA A 219 24.24 0.29 12.16
C ALA A 219 23.95 -1.05 11.45
N GLY A 220 23.94 -2.16 12.19
CA GLY A 220 23.82 -3.52 11.65
C GLY A 220 22.41 -4.11 11.75
N LYS A 221 22.34 -5.41 12.00
CA LYS A 221 21.11 -6.25 11.99
C LYS A 221 19.98 -5.76 12.93
N GLY A 222 20.30 -5.04 13.99
CA GLY A 222 19.35 -4.54 14.98
C GLY A 222 18.71 -3.19 14.66
N SER A 223 19.18 -2.51 13.61
CA SER A 223 18.81 -1.13 13.29
C SER A 223 17.32 -0.93 12.96
N PHE A 224 16.60 -1.99 12.60
CA PHE A 224 15.15 -1.91 12.35
C PHE A 224 14.33 -1.70 13.61
N VAL A 225 14.87 -2.01 14.80
CA VAL A 225 14.16 -1.88 16.07
C VAL A 225 14.33 -0.48 16.64
N ASP A 226 13.24 0.26 16.76
CA ASP A 226 13.21 1.52 17.50
C ASP A 226 13.03 1.21 19.00
N SER A 227 14.12 1.36 19.75
CA SER A 227 14.13 1.14 21.21
C SER A 227 13.12 2.01 21.94
N ASP A 228 12.80 3.18 21.40
CA ASP A 228 11.93 4.16 22.02
C ASP A 228 10.47 3.76 21.83
N LYS A 229 10.07 3.39 20.60
CA LYS A 229 8.73 2.83 20.34
C LYS A 229 8.49 1.53 21.09
N PHE A 230 9.50 0.66 21.22
CA PHE A 230 9.41 -0.56 22.02
C PHE A 230 9.09 -0.27 23.49
N LYS A 231 9.78 0.71 24.11
CA LYS A 231 9.61 1.05 25.53
C LYS A 231 8.38 1.91 25.82
N GLU A 232 7.89 2.70 24.87
CA GLU A 232 6.65 3.46 25.00
C GLU A 232 5.37 2.62 24.79
N SER A 233 5.51 1.46 24.17
CA SER A 233 4.39 0.58 23.84
C SER A 233 3.96 -0.26 25.02
N ASP A 234 2.67 -0.54 25.07
CA ASP A 234 2.04 -1.34 26.11
C ASP A 234 2.18 -2.84 25.85
N LEU A 235 2.34 -3.21 24.58
CA LEU A 235 2.55 -4.56 24.08
C LEU A 235 3.59 -4.52 22.98
N ASN A 236 4.47 -5.52 22.95
CA ASN A 236 5.35 -5.75 21.82
C ASN A 236 5.27 -7.23 21.42
N PHE A 237 5.00 -7.48 20.14
CA PHE A 237 4.91 -8.81 19.56
C PHE A 237 6.03 -8.98 18.53
N PHE A 238 6.88 -9.99 18.73
CA PHE A 238 8.05 -10.26 17.91
C PHE A 238 7.85 -11.51 17.09
N ILE A 239 8.10 -11.43 15.78
CA ILE A 239 8.05 -12.53 14.82
C ILE A 239 9.44 -12.68 14.19
N SER A 240 9.95 -13.90 14.17
CA SER A 240 11.26 -14.27 13.63
C SER A 240 11.12 -15.53 12.77
N VAL A 241 11.58 -15.45 11.52
CA VAL A 241 11.65 -16.57 10.58
C VAL A 241 13.10 -16.73 10.14
N LYS A 242 13.71 -17.81 10.56
CA LYS A 242 15.10 -18.15 10.24
C LYS A 242 15.13 -19.32 9.27
N VAL A 243 15.74 -19.12 8.12
CA VAL A 243 15.86 -20.10 7.05
C VAL A 243 17.35 -20.38 6.82
N ILE A 244 17.76 -21.63 6.94
CA ILE A 244 19.14 -22.08 6.70
C ILE A 244 19.10 -23.06 5.54
N ASN A 245 19.71 -22.67 4.41
CA ASN A 245 19.81 -23.54 3.23
C ASN A 245 21.09 -24.39 3.32
N GLN A 246 22.21 -23.76 3.67
CA GLN A 246 23.51 -24.42 3.68
C GLN A 246 24.44 -23.81 4.73
N SER A 247 25.30 -24.64 5.29
CA SER A 247 26.41 -24.22 6.15
C SER A 247 27.73 -24.43 5.42
N ILE A 248 28.55 -23.39 5.32
CA ILE A 248 29.93 -23.48 4.84
C ILE A 248 30.81 -23.48 6.08
N ASN A 249 31.48 -24.59 6.39
CA ASN A 249 32.37 -24.70 7.55
C ASN A 249 33.68 -25.36 7.15
N ILE A 250 34.80 -24.67 7.40
CA ILE A 250 36.15 -25.12 7.02
C ILE A 250 37.05 -25.35 8.23
N LYS A 251 36.47 -25.47 9.44
CA LYS A 251 37.20 -25.61 10.70
C LYS A 251 38.33 -26.65 10.64
N ASP A 252 38.08 -27.78 10.00
CA ASP A 252 39.06 -28.87 9.96
C ASP A 252 40.30 -28.54 9.13
N ALA A 253 40.24 -27.58 8.20
CA ALA A 253 41.37 -27.20 7.35
C ALA A 253 42.18 -26.00 7.90
N LEU A 254 41.75 -25.40 9.01
CA LEU A 254 42.31 -24.15 9.52
C LEU A 254 43.43 -24.36 10.56
N VAL A 255 44.47 -23.53 10.47
CA VAL A 255 45.66 -23.53 11.34
C VAL A 255 45.83 -22.12 11.91
N PHE A 256 46.07 -22.04 13.22
CA PHE A 256 46.29 -20.79 13.94
C PHE A 256 47.62 -20.14 13.60
N GLN A 257 47.56 -18.85 13.27
CA GLN A 257 48.72 -18.04 12.93
C GLN A 257 49.14 -17.16 14.13
N GLY A 258 50.06 -17.69 14.94
CA GLY A 258 50.62 -16.95 16.08
C GLY A 258 51.51 -15.79 15.65
N LEU A 259 51.37 -14.64 16.30
CA LEU A 259 52.23 -13.47 16.10
C LEU A 259 53.27 -13.38 17.23
N PRO A 260 54.57 -13.21 16.92
CA PRO A 260 55.63 -13.12 17.92
C PRO A 260 55.48 -11.95 18.92
N SER A 261 54.81 -10.87 18.52
CA SER A 261 54.58 -9.67 19.33
C SER A 261 53.38 -9.78 20.29
N VAL A 262 52.68 -10.92 20.30
CA VAL A 262 51.46 -11.10 21.08
C VAL A 262 51.73 -11.99 22.29
N ASP A 263 51.39 -11.48 23.47
CA ASP A 263 51.51 -12.15 24.76
C ASP A 263 50.14 -12.25 25.46
N GLN A 264 50.12 -12.79 26.69
CA GLN A 264 48.87 -12.93 27.45
C GLN A 264 48.12 -11.59 27.67
N SER A 265 48.84 -10.47 27.75
CA SER A 265 48.27 -9.17 28.12
C SER A 265 47.55 -8.50 26.95
N ASN A 266 48.05 -8.66 25.73
CA ASN A 266 47.52 -8.02 24.52
C ASN A 266 46.79 -8.98 23.57
N PHE A 267 46.85 -10.31 23.80
CA PHE A 267 46.17 -11.31 22.97
C PHE A 267 44.71 -10.96 22.70
N ARG A 268 44.00 -10.52 23.74
CA ARG A 268 42.54 -10.28 23.70
C ARG A 268 42.16 -9.18 22.72
N SER A 269 42.91 -8.07 22.74
CA SER A 269 42.66 -6.93 21.84
C SER A 269 43.06 -7.24 20.41
N VAL A 270 44.01 -8.17 20.20
CA VAL A 270 44.53 -8.49 18.86
C VAL A 270 43.73 -9.60 18.18
N PHE A 271 43.49 -10.73 18.85
CA PHE A 271 42.86 -11.90 18.24
C PHE A 271 41.37 -12.09 18.60
N GLY A 272 40.89 -11.43 19.65
CA GLY A 272 39.58 -11.72 20.23
C GLY A 272 39.55 -13.07 20.98
N ASP A 273 38.36 -13.63 21.18
CA ASP A 273 38.16 -14.92 21.86
C ASP A 273 37.84 -16.08 20.90
N CYS A 274 37.42 -15.77 19.67
CA CYS A 274 37.07 -16.74 18.65
C CYS A 274 37.53 -16.28 17.26
N TYR A 275 37.34 -17.14 16.26
CA TYR A 275 37.57 -16.81 14.86
C TYR A 275 36.39 -17.23 13.99
N ILE A 276 36.31 -16.65 12.79
CA ILE A 276 35.27 -16.97 11.80
C ILE A 276 35.67 -18.22 11.02
N ALA A 277 35.06 -19.35 11.35
CA ALA A 277 35.32 -20.65 10.72
C ALA A 277 34.45 -20.91 9.48
N GLY A 278 33.40 -20.12 9.29
CA GLY A 278 32.35 -20.43 8.32
C GLY A 278 31.24 -19.40 8.26
N PHE A 279 30.28 -19.63 7.37
CA PHE A 279 29.05 -18.85 7.26
C PHE A 279 27.83 -19.75 7.06
N LEU A 280 26.70 -19.35 7.64
CA LEU A 280 25.39 -19.89 7.31
C LEU A 280 24.78 -19.08 6.17
N GLU A 281 24.35 -19.77 5.11
CA GLU A 281 23.62 -19.19 3.98
C GLU A 281 22.14 -19.56 4.05
N GLY A 282 21.28 -18.57 3.79
CA GLY A 282 19.84 -18.70 3.85
C GLY A 282 19.20 -17.32 3.94
N GLY A 283 18.29 -17.14 4.89
CA GLY A 283 17.59 -15.87 5.07
C GLY A 283 17.04 -15.73 6.48
N GLU A 284 16.84 -14.48 6.88
CA GLU A 284 16.33 -14.14 8.20
C GLU A 284 15.34 -12.99 8.05
N PHE A 285 14.14 -13.17 8.58
CA PHE A 285 13.08 -12.18 8.60
C PHE A 285 12.67 -11.93 10.05
N ASN A 286 12.80 -10.69 10.50
CA ASN A 286 12.47 -10.26 11.85
C ASN A 286 11.48 -9.11 11.79
N ALA A 287 10.45 -9.17 12.62
CA ALA A 287 9.45 -8.14 12.70
C ALA A 287 9.03 -7.89 14.14
N LEU A 288 8.90 -6.62 14.48
CA LEU A 288 8.45 -6.14 15.78
C LEU A 288 7.18 -5.33 15.59
N VAL A 289 6.10 -5.77 16.22
CA VAL A 289 4.83 -5.07 16.28
C VAL A 289 4.67 -4.46 17.66
N SER A 290 4.84 -3.15 17.75
CA SER A 290 4.74 -2.36 18.97
C SER A 290 3.38 -1.67 19.04
N MET A 291 2.59 -1.95 20.08
CA MET A 291 1.22 -1.45 20.21
C MET A 291 1.09 -0.63 21.49
N LYS A 292 0.68 0.62 21.34
CA LYS A 292 0.41 1.55 22.43
C LYS A 292 -1.09 1.69 22.63
N VAL A 293 -1.59 1.38 23.82
CA VAL A 293 -3.02 1.44 24.10
C VAL A 293 -3.43 2.90 24.27
N VAL A 294 -4.37 3.35 23.43
CA VAL A 294 -4.89 4.73 23.49
C VAL A 294 -5.74 4.92 24.75
N ASN A 295 -6.53 3.90 25.10
CA ASN A 295 -7.38 3.94 26.29
C ASN A 295 -6.79 3.13 27.47
N LYS A 296 -6.01 3.79 28.32
CA LYS A 296 -5.29 3.16 29.44
C LYS A 296 -6.18 2.39 30.42
N ALA A 297 -7.45 2.73 30.57
CA ALA A 297 -8.32 2.02 31.50
C ALA A 297 -8.97 0.75 30.89
N LYS A 298 -8.78 0.49 29.59
CA LYS A 298 -9.01 -0.82 28.94
C LYS A 298 -7.70 -1.56 28.62
N ALA A 299 -6.55 -1.06 29.09
CA ALA A 299 -5.26 -1.65 28.74
C ALA A 299 -5.19 -3.14 29.05
N MET A 300 -5.64 -3.59 30.22
CA MET A 300 -5.60 -5.03 30.55
C MET A 300 -6.47 -5.90 29.63
N SER A 301 -7.67 -5.45 29.26
CA SER A 301 -8.54 -6.22 28.36
C SER A 301 -7.99 -6.24 26.94
N ILE A 302 -7.47 -5.11 26.46
CA ILE A 302 -6.85 -5.00 25.12
C ILE A 302 -5.57 -5.84 25.05
N LYS A 303 -4.77 -5.89 26.12
CA LYS A 303 -3.60 -6.77 26.24
C LYS A 303 -3.97 -8.24 26.15
N ALA A 304 -4.96 -8.67 26.92
CA ALA A 304 -5.43 -10.06 26.89
C ALA A 304 -6.00 -10.45 25.51
N GLU A 305 -6.77 -9.56 24.89
CA GLU A 305 -7.35 -9.77 23.55
C GLU A 305 -6.27 -9.81 22.46
N ALA A 306 -5.27 -8.92 22.52
CA ALA A 306 -4.10 -8.95 21.63
C ALA A 306 -3.32 -10.25 21.76
N GLU A 307 -3.10 -10.69 23.00
CA GLU A 307 -2.39 -11.91 23.30
C GLU A 307 -3.10 -13.12 22.71
N VAL A 308 -4.42 -13.23 22.87
CA VAL A 308 -5.23 -14.28 22.24
C VAL A 308 -5.20 -14.15 20.71
N ALA A 309 -5.32 -12.95 20.16
CA ALA A 309 -5.39 -12.74 18.71
C ALA A 309 -4.08 -13.07 17.98
N LEU A 310 -2.94 -12.77 18.58
CA LEU A 310 -1.61 -12.95 17.98
C LEU A 310 -0.96 -14.30 18.37
N SER A 311 -1.40 -14.94 19.46
CA SER A 311 -0.90 -16.26 19.86
C SER A 311 -1.47 -17.43 19.03
N VAL A 312 -2.59 -17.23 18.32
CA VAL A 312 -3.24 -18.27 17.50
C VAL A 312 -2.46 -18.61 16.21
N GLY A 313 -1.41 -17.86 15.85
CA GLY A 313 -0.68 -18.04 14.60
C GLY A 313 0.80 -18.39 14.75
N ALA A 314 1.12 -19.61 15.15
CA ALA A 314 2.51 -20.13 15.06
C ALA A 314 2.63 -21.60 14.66
N VAL A 315 1.59 -22.42 14.85
CA VAL A 315 1.67 -23.88 14.66
C VAL A 315 0.94 -24.39 13.41
N ASP A 316 0.03 -23.62 12.81
CA ASP A 316 -0.86 -24.11 11.76
C ASP A 316 -0.70 -23.42 10.38
N LEU A 317 0.54 -23.15 9.97
CA LEU A 317 0.86 -22.58 8.65
C LEU A 317 0.63 -23.53 7.45
N LYS A 318 -0.01 -24.69 7.67
CA LYS A 318 -0.54 -25.59 6.62
C LYS A 318 -2.07 -25.65 6.57
N ALA A 319 -2.76 -25.02 7.51
CA ALA A 319 -4.21 -24.99 7.55
C ALA A 319 -4.71 -23.63 7.03
N THR A 320 -5.21 -23.63 5.80
CA THR A 320 -6.19 -22.62 5.36
C THR A 320 -7.42 -22.71 6.27
N ALA A 321 -7.52 -21.87 7.29
CA ALA A 321 -8.73 -21.73 8.09
C ALA A 321 -8.87 -20.31 8.63
N LYS A 322 -9.98 -19.67 8.25
CA LYS A 322 -10.57 -18.52 8.92
C LYS A 322 -10.53 -18.73 10.44
N VAL A 323 -9.76 -17.91 11.13
CA VAL A 323 -10.09 -17.55 12.50
C VAL A 323 -10.59 -16.12 12.42
N ASP A 324 -11.92 -16.00 12.43
CA ASP A 324 -12.65 -14.75 12.64
C ASP A 324 -12.31 -14.26 14.05
N ILE A 325 -11.22 -13.51 14.16
CA ILE A 325 -10.99 -12.59 15.26
C ILE A 325 -11.53 -11.25 14.76
N ASP A 326 -12.46 -10.65 15.51
CA ASP A 326 -12.98 -9.29 15.31
C ASP A 326 -11.84 -8.25 15.41
N LYS A 327 -10.98 -8.19 14.38
CA LYS A 327 -9.76 -7.36 14.31
C LYS A 327 -10.05 -5.86 14.23
N SER A 328 -11.30 -5.45 13.99
CA SER A 328 -11.72 -4.05 13.85
C SER A 328 -11.79 -3.28 15.18
N ASN A 329 -12.07 -3.97 16.30
CA ASN A 329 -12.08 -3.35 17.63
C ASN A 329 -10.67 -3.16 18.20
N PHE A 330 -9.71 -3.95 17.73
CA PHE A 330 -8.33 -3.96 18.21
C PHE A 330 -7.47 -2.80 17.67
N SER A 331 -7.59 -2.52 16.36
CA SER A 331 -6.82 -1.44 15.69
C SER A 331 -7.32 -0.03 16.05
N SER A 332 -8.60 0.13 16.39
CA SER A 332 -9.17 1.43 16.76
C SER A 332 -8.81 1.89 18.18
N GLN A 333 -8.33 0.98 19.03
CA GLN A 333 -7.97 1.27 20.43
C GLN A 333 -6.45 1.26 20.69
N THR A 334 -5.64 0.98 19.66
CA THR A 334 -4.19 0.89 19.78
C THR A 334 -3.49 1.65 18.64
N GLU A 335 -2.46 2.43 18.97
CA GLU A 335 -1.49 2.91 17.98
C GLU A 335 -0.50 1.77 17.71
N THR A 336 -0.57 1.17 16.52
CA THR A 336 0.30 0.03 16.13
C THR A 336 1.44 0.51 15.23
N THR A 337 2.68 0.22 15.64
CA THR A 337 3.90 0.45 14.87
C THR A 337 4.49 -0.89 14.46
N ILE A 338 4.68 -1.13 13.16
CA ILE A 338 5.29 -2.35 12.62
C ILE A 338 6.68 -2.03 12.07
N GLN A 339 7.69 -2.71 12.59
CA GLN A 339 9.09 -2.59 12.19
C GLN A 339 9.57 -3.92 11.65
N VAL A 340 10.16 -3.92 10.46
CA VAL A 340 10.58 -5.16 9.79
C VAL A 340 12.00 -5.02 9.27
N GLY A 341 12.83 -6.02 9.55
CA GLY A 341 14.17 -6.18 8.99
C GLY A 341 14.32 -7.59 8.41
N TRP A 342 14.87 -7.69 7.20
CA TRP A 342 15.12 -9.00 6.58
C TRP A 342 16.45 -9.05 5.84
N SER A 343 16.95 -10.26 5.63
CA SER A 343 18.11 -10.59 4.80
C SER A 343 17.84 -11.90 4.06
N GLY A 344 18.24 -11.99 2.79
CA GLY A 344 17.80 -13.06 1.89
C GLY A 344 16.34 -12.92 1.44
N GLY A 345 15.93 -13.70 0.44
CA GLY A 345 14.56 -13.66 -0.10
C GLY A 345 14.27 -12.53 -1.09
N GLY A 346 15.21 -11.60 -1.29
CA GLY A 346 15.08 -10.52 -2.27
C GLY A 346 13.91 -9.57 -1.97
N HIS A 347 13.03 -9.40 -2.96
CA HIS A 347 11.80 -8.60 -2.82
C HIS A 347 10.70 -9.44 -2.17
N ILE A 348 10.65 -9.41 -0.84
CA ILE A 348 9.74 -10.25 -0.05
C ILE A 348 8.27 -9.81 -0.09
N LYS A 349 8.03 -8.56 -0.49
CA LYS A 349 6.72 -7.98 -0.74
C LYS A 349 6.81 -6.97 -1.89
N PRO A 350 5.70 -6.67 -2.58
CA PRO A 350 5.61 -5.54 -3.50
C PRO A 350 5.98 -4.22 -2.80
N MET A 351 6.67 -3.31 -3.50
CA MET A 351 7.14 -2.04 -2.91
C MET A 351 6.00 -1.17 -2.39
N ASP A 352 4.84 -1.21 -3.06
CA ASP A 352 3.68 -0.37 -2.73
C ASP A 352 2.77 -0.97 -1.63
N GLN A 353 2.98 -2.22 -1.23
CA GLN A 353 2.14 -2.87 -0.21
C GLN A 353 2.57 -2.45 1.20
N PRO A 354 1.70 -1.87 2.04
CA PRO A 354 2.05 -1.50 3.41
C PRO A 354 2.27 -2.73 4.31
N TRP A 355 3.06 -2.54 5.37
CA TRP A 355 3.16 -3.52 6.46
C TRP A 355 1.91 -3.43 7.34
N THR A 356 1.10 -4.48 7.32
CA THR A 356 -0.04 -4.75 8.20
C THR A 356 0.21 -6.08 8.90
N ILE A 357 -0.51 -6.38 9.99
CA ILE A 357 -0.35 -7.68 10.67
C ILE A 357 -0.60 -8.83 9.67
N GLN A 358 -1.55 -8.67 8.75
CA GLN A 358 -1.82 -9.68 7.71
C GLN A 358 -0.67 -9.79 6.70
N SER A 359 -0.22 -8.68 6.09
CA SER A 359 0.87 -8.74 5.11
C SER A 359 2.17 -9.21 5.74
N LEU A 360 2.36 -8.95 7.04
CA LEU A 360 3.45 -9.46 7.84
C LEU A 360 3.41 -10.99 7.97
N MET A 361 2.27 -11.56 8.36
CA MET A 361 2.10 -13.00 8.52
C MET A 361 2.17 -13.75 7.17
N GLU A 362 1.58 -13.18 6.12
CA GLU A 362 1.68 -13.74 4.76
C GLU A 362 3.12 -13.73 4.23
N THR A 363 3.85 -12.64 4.48
CA THR A 363 5.25 -12.53 4.07
C THR A 363 6.11 -13.52 4.86
N ALA A 364 5.91 -13.62 6.17
CA ALA A 364 6.59 -14.60 7.02
C ALA A 364 6.37 -16.03 6.52
N ALA A 365 5.14 -16.38 6.13
CA ALA A 365 4.78 -17.70 5.62
C ALA A 365 5.45 -18.05 4.28
N ARG A 366 5.58 -17.06 3.37
CA ARG A 366 6.20 -17.23 2.04
C ARG A 366 7.72 -17.06 2.05
N PHE A 367 8.28 -16.56 3.16
CA PHE A 367 9.69 -16.21 3.25
C PHE A 367 10.65 -17.37 2.92
N PRO A 368 10.43 -18.62 3.36
CA PRO A 368 11.33 -19.73 3.00
C PRO A 368 11.43 -19.98 1.49
N ASP A 369 10.31 -19.95 0.78
CA ASP A 369 10.25 -20.17 -0.66
C ASP A 369 11.05 -19.08 -1.40
N LEU A 370 10.97 -17.84 -0.93
CA LEU A 370 11.73 -16.71 -1.48
C LEU A 370 13.23 -16.89 -1.21
N VAL A 371 13.60 -17.28 0.00
CA VAL A 371 15.00 -17.56 0.39
C VAL A 371 15.58 -18.75 -0.38
N ALA A 372 14.76 -19.70 -0.80
CA ALA A 372 15.20 -20.83 -1.62
C ALA A 372 15.75 -20.34 -2.98
N SER A 373 15.17 -19.26 -3.52
CA SER A 373 15.61 -18.63 -4.77
C SER A 373 16.75 -17.62 -4.60
N THR A 374 16.79 -16.91 -3.47
CA THR A 374 17.73 -15.79 -3.24
C THR A 374 18.34 -15.82 -1.84
N PRO A 375 19.18 -16.83 -1.52
CA PRO A 375 19.84 -16.89 -0.21
C PRO A 375 20.95 -15.84 -0.06
N GLN A 376 21.21 -15.45 1.18
CA GLN A 376 22.32 -14.58 1.59
C GLN A 376 23.04 -15.15 2.81
N ARG A 377 24.27 -14.70 3.06
CA ARG A 377 25.02 -15.05 4.28
C ARG A 377 24.41 -14.34 5.47
N THR A 378 23.75 -15.11 6.34
CA THR A 378 23.03 -14.55 7.49
C THR A 378 23.87 -14.54 8.75
N TYR A 379 24.66 -15.59 9.04
CA TYR A 379 25.44 -15.69 10.28
C TYR A 379 26.87 -16.16 10.01
N ALA A 380 27.83 -15.63 10.78
CA ALA A 380 29.18 -16.17 10.86
C ALA A 380 29.19 -17.35 11.85
N ILE A 381 29.87 -18.44 11.49
CA ILE A 381 30.13 -19.56 12.39
C ILE A 381 31.37 -19.21 13.21
N LEU A 382 31.16 -18.87 14.48
CA LEU A 382 32.23 -18.53 15.41
C LEU A 382 32.77 -19.80 16.08
N THR A 383 34.09 -19.97 16.06
CA THR A 383 34.76 -21.13 16.67
C THR A 383 35.83 -20.67 17.65
N LYS A 384 35.89 -21.30 18.83
CA LYS A 384 36.92 -21.04 19.84
C LYS A 384 38.29 -21.51 19.33
N TYR A 385 39.33 -20.72 19.58
CA TYR A 385 40.71 -21.06 19.20
C TYR A 385 41.19 -22.39 19.81
N GLU A 386 40.71 -22.74 21.00
CA GLU A 386 41.04 -23.99 21.71
C GLU A 386 40.68 -25.26 20.93
N SER A 387 39.80 -25.14 19.94
CA SER A 387 39.47 -26.25 19.05
C SER A 387 40.57 -26.59 18.03
N LEU A 388 41.57 -25.73 17.87
CA LEU A 388 42.69 -25.91 16.94
C LEU A 388 43.91 -26.48 17.66
N ARG A 389 44.45 -27.60 17.17
CA ARG A 389 45.67 -28.21 17.72
C ARG A 389 46.88 -27.26 17.63
N SER A 390 46.98 -26.52 16.53
CA SER A 390 48.03 -25.52 16.30
C SER A 390 47.96 -24.38 17.33
N PHE A 391 46.76 -23.97 17.74
CA PHE A 391 46.60 -22.96 18.78
C PHE A 391 47.10 -23.48 20.13
N MET A 392 46.77 -24.72 20.49
CA MET A 392 47.25 -25.32 21.74
C MET A 392 48.79 -25.45 21.79
N ALA A 393 49.44 -25.61 20.63
CA ALA A 393 50.89 -25.64 20.51
C ALA A 393 51.54 -24.24 20.57
N LEU A 394 50.87 -23.21 20.01
CA LEU A 394 51.44 -21.86 19.82
C LEU A 394 50.91 -20.81 20.81
N LYS A 395 49.91 -21.13 21.63
CA LYS A 395 49.33 -20.16 22.58
C LYS A 395 50.34 -19.74 23.65
N PRO A 396 50.25 -18.50 24.16
CA PRO A 396 51.01 -18.10 25.33
C PRO A 396 50.68 -19.01 26.54
N PRO A 397 51.68 -19.53 27.28
CA PRO A 397 51.46 -20.52 28.34
C PRO A 397 50.52 -20.06 29.46
N ALA A 398 50.56 -18.77 29.80
CA ALA A 398 49.75 -18.19 30.85
C ALA A 398 48.37 -17.70 30.36
N LEU A 399 48.05 -17.83 29.07
CA LEU A 399 46.75 -17.40 28.52
C LEU A 399 45.61 -18.23 29.12
N THR A 400 44.66 -17.55 29.77
CA THR A 400 43.47 -18.15 30.36
C THR A 400 42.32 -18.22 29.35
N PRO A 401 41.52 -19.30 29.33
CA PRO A 401 40.32 -19.41 28.50
C PRO A 401 39.31 -18.28 28.77
N MET A 402 38.58 -17.86 27.73
CA MET A 402 37.58 -16.79 27.83
C MET A 402 36.17 -17.34 27.52
N TYR A 403 35.30 -17.24 28.52
CA TYR A 403 33.93 -17.70 28.43
C TYR A 403 32.97 -16.51 28.63
N TYR A 404 32.70 -15.79 27.54
CA TYR A 404 31.69 -14.73 27.52
C TYR A 404 30.26 -15.27 27.59
N GLU A 405 30.06 -16.58 27.41
CA GLU A 405 28.77 -17.26 27.49
C GLU A 405 28.06 -17.04 28.83
N ASN A 406 28.82 -17.03 29.94
CA ASN A 406 28.26 -16.77 31.26
C ASN A 406 28.08 -15.26 31.52
N ALA A 407 28.89 -14.43 30.85
CA ALA A 407 28.83 -12.98 30.98
C ALA A 407 27.67 -12.37 30.18
N SER A 408 27.23 -13.01 29.09
CA SER A 408 26.15 -12.50 28.24
C SER A 408 24.84 -12.31 29.00
N ILE A 409 24.47 -13.26 29.88
CA ILE A 409 23.27 -13.17 30.72
C ILE A 409 23.30 -11.90 31.58
N TYR A 410 24.44 -11.64 32.25
CA TYR A 410 24.62 -10.45 33.07
C TYR A 410 24.56 -9.18 32.21
N THR A 411 25.25 -9.17 31.08
CA THR A 411 25.27 -8.04 30.15
C THR A 411 23.91 -7.75 29.52
N ASN A 412 23.07 -8.76 29.32
CA ASN A 412 21.70 -8.60 28.85
C ASN A 412 20.81 -7.95 29.91
N ALA A 413 21.01 -8.29 31.18
CA ALA A 413 20.37 -7.57 32.29
C ALA A 413 20.86 -6.10 32.35
N LEU A 414 22.15 -5.84 32.12
CA LEU A 414 22.70 -4.48 31.99
C LEU A 414 22.07 -3.72 30.80
N LEU A 415 21.81 -4.39 29.68
CA LEU A 415 21.18 -3.79 28.51
C LEU A 415 19.76 -3.33 28.82
N ASP A 416 18.97 -4.18 29.47
CA ASP A 416 17.60 -3.85 29.87
C ASP A 416 17.58 -2.64 30.82
N ALA A 417 18.47 -2.63 31.81
CA ALA A 417 18.63 -1.51 32.74
C ALA A 417 19.06 -0.22 32.02
N TYR A 418 20.01 -0.31 31.08
CA TYR A 418 20.48 0.83 30.29
C TYR A 418 19.33 1.45 29.48
N MET A 419 18.51 0.61 28.83
CA MET A 419 17.37 1.09 28.03
C MET A 419 16.26 1.68 28.90
N ASP A 420 16.02 1.12 30.09
CA ASP A 420 15.09 1.70 31.05
C ASP A 420 15.55 3.08 31.54
N TYR A 421 16.83 3.24 31.85
CA TYR A 421 17.40 4.54 32.19
C TYR A 421 17.33 5.53 31.02
N LYS A 422 17.61 5.09 29.79
CA LYS A 422 17.45 5.92 28.59
C LYS A 422 16.01 6.43 28.43
N ASN A 423 15.02 5.58 28.70
CA ASN A 423 13.61 5.95 28.67
C ASN A 423 13.26 6.97 29.79
N ILE A 424 13.74 6.73 31.02
CA ILE A 424 13.57 7.67 32.15
C ILE A 424 14.17 9.04 31.80
N TYR A 425 15.40 9.07 31.28
CA TYR A 425 16.09 10.30 30.88
C TYR A 425 15.28 11.13 29.89
N ARG A 426 14.66 10.48 28.89
CA ARG A 426 13.79 11.16 27.91
C ARG A 426 12.47 11.62 28.52
N THR A 427 11.81 10.76 29.28
CA THR A 427 10.54 11.08 29.93
C THR A 427 10.67 12.35 30.79
N ILE A 428 11.76 12.46 31.55
CA ILE A 428 12.05 13.66 32.34
C ILE A 428 12.23 14.89 31.43
N GLY A 429 12.94 14.75 30.31
CA GLY A 429 13.10 15.83 29.32
C GLY A 429 11.77 16.34 28.78
N THR A 430 10.88 15.43 28.38
CA THR A 430 9.52 15.76 27.92
C THR A 430 8.70 16.42 29.03
N GLN A 431 8.74 15.89 30.25
CA GLN A 431 8.05 16.46 31.40
C GLN A 431 8.52 17.88 31.73
N LEU A 432 9.83 18.15 31.69
CA LEU A 432 10.39 19.49 31.89
C LEU A 432 9.87 20.47 30.83
N SER A 433 9.82 20.05 29.56
CA SER A 433 9.26 20.84 28.46
C SER A 433 7.78 21.13 28.66
N ASP A 434 6.99 20.12 29.06
CA ASP A 434 5.54 20.27 29.31
C ASP A 434 5.24 21.18 30.51
N ILE A 435 6.09 21.15 31.54
CA ILE A 435 6.00 22.05 32.69
C ILE A 435 6.33 23.47 32.27
N GLN A 436 7.36 23.68 31.45
CA GLN A 436 7.70 25.00 30.89
C GLN A 436 6.59 25.58 30.00
N ALA A 437 5.93 24.72 29.21
CA ALA A 437 4.77 25.09 28.41
C ALA A 437 3.49 25.36 29.24
N GLY A 438 3.51 25.07 30.55
CA GLY A 438 2.38 25.29 31.45
C GLY A 438 1.31 24.20 31.43
N ASN A 439 1.52 23.10 30.69
CA ASN A 439 0.57 21.99 30.55
C ASN A 439 0.56 21.06 31.77
N LYS A 440 1.71 20.93 32.44
CA LYS A 440 1.92 20.06 33.61
C LYS A 440 2.49 20.82 34.80
N ARG A 441 2.34 20.25 35.99
CA ARG A 441 2.90 20.75 37.25
C ARG A 441 3.47 19.60 38.08
N LEU A 442 4.45 19.90 38.92
CA LEU A 442 4.99 18.95 39.89
C LEU A 442 4.02 18.81 41.07
N GLN A 443 3.78 17.57 41.50
CA GLN A 443 3.11 17.27 42.75
C GLN A 443 4.11 17.37 43.90
N ALA A 444 3.73 18.08 44.96
CA ALA A 444 4.56 18.17 46.16
C ALA A 444 4.66 16.80 46.85
N TRP A 445 5.82 16.53 47.44
CA TRP A 445 6.02 15.37 48.30
C TRP A 445 5.18 15.46 49.58
N ASP A 446 4.98 14.33 50.25
CA ASP A 446 4.42 14.29 51.61
C ASP A 446 5.29 15.16 52.54
N ALA A 447 4.65 15.90 53.45
CA ALA A 447 5.30 16.78 54.42
C ALA A 447 6.33 16.06 55.32
N LYS A 448 6.29 14.72 55.38
CA LYS A 448 7.29 13.89 56.09
C LYS A 448 8.65 13.79 55.38
N VAL A 449 8.74 14.15 54.10
CA VAL A 449 9.99 14.09 53.34
C VAL A 449 10.75 15.42 53.53
N THR A 450 11.79 15.40 54.35
CA THR A 450 12.59 16.59 54.70
C THR A 450 13.99 16.60 54.07
N GLU A 451 14.44 15.48 53.51
CA GLU A 451 15.79 15.33 52.94
C GLU A 451 15.71 14.99 51.46
N PHE A 452 16.45 15.74 50.64
CA PHE A 452 16.48 15.59 49.19
C PHE A 452 17.90 15.37 48.67
N THR A 453 18.01 14.78 47.48
CA THR A 453 19.28 14.58 46.78
C THR A 453 19.89 15.92 46.39
N THR A 454 21.16 16.15 46.73
CA THR A 454 21.96 17.34 46.36
C THR A 454 22.96 17.02 45.24
N ASN A 455 23.52 18.05 44.59
CA ASN A 455 24.49 17.90 43.48
C ASN A 455 25.72 17.07 43.85
N ASP A 456 26.18 17.23 45.08
CA ASP A 456 27.34 16.59 45.72
C ASP A 456 27.12 15.10 46.04
N LYS A 457 25.86 14.63 46.05
CA LYS A 457 25.49 13.23 46.27
C LYS A 457 25.15 12.47 44.98
N ILE A 458 25.27 13.12 43.81
CA ILE A 458 24.98 12.51 42.51
C ILE A 458 26.16 11.63 42.09
N GLY A 459 26.14 10.36 42.48
CA GLY A 459 27.17 9.42 42.05
C GLY A 459 27.38 8.24 42.98
N GLU A 460 26.92 8.31 44.22
CA GLU A 460 27.04 7.21 45.17
C GLU A 460 25.73 6.41 45.21
N ASN A 461 25.82 5.08 45.05
CA ASN A 461 24.65 4.19 45.21
C ASN A 461 24.21 4.06 46.68
N LEU A 462 24.83 4.82 47.60
CA LEU A 462 24.63 4.74 49.05
C LEU A 462 23.54 5.69 49.58
N TYR A 463 23.13 6.72 48.83
CA TYR A 463 22.16 7.72 49.27
C TYR A 463 20.91 7.73 48.37
N GLU A 464 19.79 7.25 48.92
CA GLU A 464 18.53 7.04 48.20
C GLU A 464 17.45 8.11 48.49
N HIS A 465 17.86 9.33 48.85
CA HIS A 465 16.89 10.40 49.10
C HIS A 465 16.10 10.76 47.82
N PRO A 466 14.83 11.18 47.94
CA PRO A 466 14.06 11.69 46.82
C PRO A 466 14.69 12.93 46.16
N PHE A 467 14.35 13.19 44.90
CA PHE A 467 14.65 14.46 44.24
C PHE A 467 13.60 15.49 44.63
N GLU A 468 14.02 16.72 44.89
CA GLU A 468 13.10 17.80 45.26
C GLU A 468 12.00 18.00 44.19
N ALA A 469 10.76 18.27 44.59
CA ALA A 469 9.64 18.52 43.68
C ALA A 469 9.69 19.93 43.04
N THR A 470 10.86 20.27 42.48
CA THR A 470 11.14 21.52 41.80
C THR A 470 11.70 21.24 40.39
N ASN A 471 11.63 22.21 39.49
CA ASN A 471 12.25 22.08 38.16
C ASN A 471 13.75 21.77 38.27
N LYS A 472 14.42 22.32 39.30
CA LYS A 472 15.83 22.04 39.61
C LYS A 472 16.02 20.60 40.08
N GLY A 473 15.17 20.08 40.97
CA GLY A 473 15.25 18.69 41.41
C GLY A 473 14.98 17.68 40.29
N LEU A 474 14.06 17.99 39.38
CA LEU A 474 13.78 17.15 38.21
C LEU A 474 14.92 17.18 37.17
N ASP A 475 15.55 18.34 36.94
CA ASP A 475 16.78 18.44 36.13
C ASP A 475 17.96 17.68 36.77
N LEU A 476 18.06 17.72 38.11
CA LEU A 476 19.01 16.94 38.89
C LEU A 476 18.82 15.43 38.69
N ALA A 477 17.56 14.97 38.70
CA ALA A 477 17.21 13.58 38.41
C ALA A 477 17.65 13.20 37.00
N ARG A 478 17.42 14.07 36.00
CA ARG A 478 17.87 13.85 34.62
C ARG A 478 19.38 13.70 34.53
N ARG A 479 20.14 14.54 35.24
CA ARG A 479 21.61 14.44 35.30
C ARG A 479 22.07 13.15 35.98
N SER A 480 21.45 12.78 37.11
CA SER A 480 21.74 11.54 37.84
C SER A 480 21.48 10.29 36.99
N CYS A 481 20.37 10.29 36.24
CA CYS A 481 20.00 9.26 35.28
C CYS A 481 21.11 9.01 34.23
N ARG A 482 21.68 10.08 33.66
CA ARG A 482 22.82 9.97 32.72
C ARG A 482 24.05 9.32 33.37
N PHE A 483 24.34 9.62 34.64
CA PHE A 483 25.47 9.00 35.34
C PHE A 483 25.25 7.51 35.61
N GLN A 484 24.02 7.09 35.90
CA GLN A 484 23.71 5.65 36.02
C GLN A 484 23.94 4.92 34.69
N MET A 485 23.57 5.51 33.54
CA MET A 485 23.90 4.94 32.23
C MET A 485 25.42 4.82 32.00
N ILE A 486 26.21 5.83 32.41
CA ILE A 486 27.68 5.79 32.31
C ILE A 486 28.26 4.66 33.18
N LYS A 487 27.73 4.44 34.38
CA LYS A 487 28.15 3.32 35.24
C LYS A 487 27.90 1.96 34.59
N ILE A 488 26.75 1.81 33.92
CA ILE A 488 26.45 0.58 33.19
C ILE A 488 27.45 0.36 32.04
N VAL A 489 27.79 1.41 31.28
CA VAL A 489 28.83 1.33 30.22
C VAL A 489 30.19 0.92 30.82
N ASN A 490 30.59 1.52 31.94
CA ASN A 490 31.84 1.17 32.62
C ASN A 490 31.86 -0.28 33.13
N GLU A 491 30.71 -0.79 33.60
CA GLU A 491 30.59 -2.19 34.03
C GLU A 491 30.73 -3.14 32.84
N VAL A 492 30.13 -2.80 31.69
CA VAL A 492 30.30 -3.56 30.44
C VAL A 492 31.78 -3.61 30.01
N ASP A 493 32.51 -2.50 30.11
CA ASP A 493 33.95 -2.44 29.82
C ASP A 493 34.78 -3.27 30.81
N ALA A 494 34.36 -3.33 32.07
CA ALA A 494 35.00 -4.18 33.07
C ALA A 494 34.78 -5.67 32.75
N VAL A 495 33.56 -6.06 32.36
CA VAL A 495 33.21 -7.44 31.99
C VAL A 495 33.92 -7.86 30.70
N GLU A 496 34.06 -6.96 29.72
CA GLU A 496 34.85 -7.21 28.51
C GLU A 496 36.30 -7.59 28.85
N LYS A 497 36.92 -6.84 29.77
CA LYS A 497 38.31 -7.06 30.20
C LYS A 497 38.44 -8.32 31.06
N ASN A 498 37.47 -8.61 31.92
CA ASN A 498 37.49 -9.76 32.81
C ASN A 498 36.09 -10.38 32.97
N PRO A 499 35.73 -11.41 32.17
CA PRO A 499 34.38 -12.01 32.20
C PRO A 499 34.01 -12.62 33.56
N ALA A 500 35.00 -13.03 34.36
CA ALA A 500 34.77 -13.65 35.66
C ALA A 500 34.08 -12.72 36.67
N ILE A 501 34.13 -11.40 36.47
CA ILE A 501 33.47 -10.46 37.38
C ILE A 501 31.94 -10.56 37.31
N ALA A 502 31.39 -11.01 36.17
CA ALA A 502 29.95 -11.21 36.00
C ALA A 502 29.40 -12.34 36.87
N ALA A 503 30.26 -13.29 37.28
CA ALA A 503 29.92 -14.43 38.12
C ALA A 503 30.27 -14.20 39.61
N ASN A 504 30.73 -13.00 40.00
CA ASN A 504 31.15 -12.72 41.36
C ASN A 504 29.98 -12.20 42.22
N GLU A 505 29.34 -13.10 42.97
CA GLU A 505 28.20 -12.79 43.87
C GLU A 505 28.51 -11.75 44.95
N LYS A 506 29.79 -11.58 45.33
CA LYS A 506 30.19 -10.65 46.42
C LYS A 506 30.51 -9.24 45.93
N ARG A 507 30.41 -8.99 44.62
CA ARG A 507 30.68 -7.67 44.03
C ARG A 507 29.50 -6.73 44.32
N PRO A 508 29.73 -5.50 44.80
CA PRO A 508 28.66 -4.53 45.01
C PRO A 508 27.99 -4.14 43.69
N GLU A 509 26.70 -3.78 43.73
CA GLU A 509 25.97 -3.35 42.54
C GLU A 509 26.62 -2.12 41.89
N ALA A 510 26.96 -2.23 40.60
CA ALA A 510 27.66 -1.19 39.86
C ALA A 510 26.79 0.05 39.61
N TYR A 511 25.47 -0.11 39.58
CA TYR A 511 24.48 0.92 39.29
C TYR A 511 23.25 0.73 40.18
N GLN A 512 22.40 1.75 40.32
CA GLN A 512 21.18 1.65 41.12
C GLN A 512 20.05 0.97 40.34
N SER A 513 19.16 0.25 41.01
CA SER A 513 17.94 -0.27 40.37
C SER A 513 17.06 0.85 39.79
N THR A 514 16.53 0.64 38.59
CA THR A 514 15.64 1.60 37.90
C THR A 514 14.31 1.80 38.63
N ILE A 515 13.85 0.79 39.38
CA ILE A 515 12.63 0.85 40.19
C ILE A 515 12.84 1.82 41.35
N VAL A 516 13.92 1.61 42.13
CA VAL A 516 14.29 2.47 43.25
C VAL A 516 14.55 3.91 42.77
N PHE A 517 15.19 4.06 41.61
CA PHE A 517 15.39 5.38 41.01
C PHE A 517 14.06 6.09 40.69
N ARG A 518 13.04 5.38 40.18
CA ARG A 518 11.72 5.96 39.88
C ARG A 518 10.98 6.41 41.12
N GLU A 519 11.08 5.67 42.23
CA GLU A 519 10.45 6.03 43.51
C GLU A 519 10.99 7.35 44.08
N ARG A 520 12.23 7.70 43.73
CA ARG A 520 12.87 8.97 44.13
C ARG A 520 12.42 10.16 43.28
N MET A 521 11.74 9.95 42.15
CA MET A 521 11.37 11.04 41.23
C MET A 521 10.05 11.71 41.61
N PRO A 522 9.94 13.04 41.51
CA PRO A 522 8.69 13.73 41.77
C PRO A 522 7.63 13.38 40.73
N VAL A 523 6.38 13.26 41.18
CA VAL A 523 5.24 12.95 40.29
C VAL A 523 4.84 14.20 39.51
N VAL A 524 4.74 14.06 38.19
CA VAL A 524 4.30 15.14 37.29
C VAL A 524 2.85 14.92 36.90
N VAL A 525 1.98 15.89 37.18
CA VAL A 525 0.53 15.84 36.92
C VAL A 525 0.09 16.94 35.96
N ASN A 526 -0.99 16.73 35.20
CA ASN A 526 -1.55 17.78 34.34
C ASN A 526 -2.12 18.94 35.18
N LYS A 527 -1.99 20.17 34.69
CA LYS A 527 -2.45 21.38 35.39
C LYS A 527 -3.98 21.44 35.47
N GLU A 528 -4.65 21.03 34.39
CA GLU A 528 -6.09 20.78 34.34
C GLU A 528 -6.34 19.28 34.35
N LYS A 529 -7.28 18.81 35.17
CA LYS A 529 -7.77 17.44 35.04
C LYS A 529 -8.49 17.35 33.70
N LEU A 530 -7.81 16.83 32.69
CA LEU A 530 -8.51 16.13 31.60
C LEU A 530 -9.46 15.14 32.30
N PRO A 531 -10.78 15.25 32.06
CA PRO A 531 -11.74 14.36 32.71
C PRO A 531 -11.30 12.93 32.42
N HIS A 532 -11.11 12.16 33.49
CA HIS A 532 -10.83 10.75 33.38
C HIS A 532 -11.99 10.15 32.56
N LEU A 533 -11.69 9.64 31.36
CA LEU A 533 -12.61 8.77 30.64
C LEU A 533 -12.82 7.54 31.53
N LYS A 534 -13.86 7.61 32.38
CA LYS A 534 -14.26 6.52 33.24
C LYS A 534 -15.07 5.54 32.43
N ILE A 535 -14.66 4.30 32.59
CA ILE A 535 -14.98 3.16 31.76
C ILE A 535 -15.98 2.33 32.55
N PHE A 536 -17.22 2.33 32.05
CA PHE A 536 -18.41 1.59 32.48
C PHE A 536 -19.12 2.05 33.77
N GLY A 537 -20.43 2.32 33.63
CA GLY A 537 -21.39 1.88 34.64
C GLY A 537 -22.46 2.85 35.16
N THR A 538 -22.51 4.12 34.74
CA THR A 538 -23.67 4.99 35.04
C THR A 538 -23.89 5.98 33.89
N GLU A 539 -25.16 6.20 33.59
CA GLU A 539 -25.74 7.05 32.54
C GLU A 539 -25.09 8.45 32.42
N GLU A 540 -24.02 8.57 31.64
CA GLU A 540 -23.56 9.87 31.15
C GLU A 540 -23.74 9.94 29.64
N ALA A 541 -24.31 11.06 29.19
CA ALA A 541 -24.70 11.25 27.81
C ALA A 541 -23.47 11.17 26.88
N PRO A 542 -23.60 10.53 25.70
CA PRO A 542 -22.54 10.48 24.71
C PRO A 542 -22.01 11.90 24.40
N PRO A 543 -20.70 12.03 24.08
CA PRO A 543 -20.09 13.33 23.88
C PRO A 543 -20.79 14.08 22.74
N LYS A 544 -21.07 15.37 22.95
CA LYS A 544 -21.86 16.17 22.02
C LYS A 544 -21.19 16.27 20.66
N LEU A 545 -21.97 16.21 19.59
CA LEU A 545 -21.46 16.35 18.22
C LEU A 545 -20.79 17.72 17.99
N ILE A 546 -21.20 18.74 18.74
CA ILE A 546 -20.60 20.07 18.78
C ILE A 546 -20.47 20.56 20.23
N GLU A 547 -19.32 21.15 20.56
CA GLU A 547 -19.06 21.81 21.85
C GLU A 547 -19.03 23.32 21.62
N ALA A 548 -20.20 23.95 21.54
CA ALA A 548 -20.29 25.40 21.36
C ALA A 548 -19.79 26.11 22.62
N THR A 549 -18.79 26.99 22.48
CA THR A 549 -18.30 27.86 23.55
C THR A 549 -18.85 29.28 23.41
N ASN A 550 -18.91 30.03 24.52
CA ASN A 550 -19.34 31.41 24.51
C ASN A 550 -18.37 32.26 23.69
N GLY A 551 -18.79 32.68 22.49
CA GLY A 551 -17.98 33.49 21.57
C GLY A 551 -17.79 32.90 20.17
N ASP A 552 -18.18 31.64 19.94
CA ASP A 552 -18.00 30.96 18.64
C ASP A 552 -18.99 31.44 17.55
N GLY A 553 -19.91 32.35 17.88
CA GLY A 553 -20.86 32.92 16.93
C GLY A 553 -21.88 31.92 16.37
N MET A 554 -22.07 30.78 17.05
CA MET A 554 -23.06 29.74 16.72
C MET A 554 -24.49 30.24 16.86
N GLN A 555 -25.36 29.84 15.93
CA GLN A 555 -26.79 30.12 16.00
C GLN A 555 -27.59 28.98 16.62
N GLU A 556 -28.75 29.31 17.19
CA GLU A 556 -29.66 28.31 17.77
C GLU A 556 -30.07 27.24 16.75
N ALA A 557 -30.39 27.65 15.50
CA ALA A 557 -30.72 26.71 14.43
C ALA A 557 -29.56 25.76 14.06
N GLU A 558 -28.30 26.21 14.15
CA GLU A 558 -27.11 25.40 13.87
C GLU A 558 -26.91 24.35 14.97
N ILE A 559 -27.12 24.75 16.23
CA ILE A 559 -27.08 23.85 17.39
C ILE A 559 -28.23 22.84 17.32
N THR A 560 -29.44 23.27 16.97
CA THR A 560 -30.59 22.37 16.80
C THR A 560 -30.34 21.34 15.70
N LYS A 561 -29.80 21.76 14.55
CA LYS A 561 -29.45 20.83 13.47
C LYS A 561 -28.37 19.84 13.92
N ALA A 562 -27.31 20.29 14.59
CA ALA A 562 -26.28 19.41 15.13
C ALA A 562 -26.87 18.40 16.15
N ASN A 563 -27.78 18.83 17.02
CA ASN A 563 -28.42 17.98 18.01
C ASN A 563 -29.40 16.97 17.37
N SER A 564 -30.02 17.28 16.24
CA SER A 564 -30.93 16.34 15.55
C SER A 564 -30.26 15.03 15.13
N TYR A 565 -28.94 15.03 14.88
CA TYR A 565 -28.20 13.81 14.59
C TYR A 565 -28.04 12.92 15.83
N LEU A 566 -28.00 13.49 17.03
CA LEU A 566 -27.94 12.72 18.28
C LEU A 566 -29.25 12.01 18.60
N GLU A 567 -30.38 12.47 18.05
CA GLU A 567 -31.68 11.80 18.20
C GLU A 567 -31.73 10.47 17.43
N THR A 568 -31.11 10.43 16.25
CA THR A 568 -31.09 9.24 15.38
C THR A 568 -29.85 8.38 15.58
N GLN A 569 -28.73 9.00 15.98
CA GLN A 569 -27.44 8.35 16.25
C GLN A 569 -26.84 8.92 17.54
N PRO A 570 -27.26 8.42 18.72
CA PRO A 570 -26.83 8.96 20.01
C PRO A 570 -25.30 8.96 20.18
N ASP A 571 -24.61 7.98 19.59
CA ASP A 571 -23.17 7.78 19.68
C ASP A 571 -22.35 8.42 18.56
N VAL A 572 -22.96 9.17 17.63
CA VAL A 572 -22.24 9.78 16.48
C VAL A 572 -21.09 10.68 16.94
N GLY A 573 -21.27 11.37 18.07
CA GLY A 573 -20.22 12.16 18.71
C GLY A 573 -19.01 11.35 19.21
N VAL A 574 -19.06 10.03 19.29
CA VAL A 574 -17.86 9.25 19.65
C VAL A 574 -16.85 9.25 18.49
N SER A 575 -17.34 9.31 17.25
CA SER A 575 -16.51 9.12 16.04
C SER A 575 -16.46 10.32 15.11
N MET A 576 -17.37 11.29 15.27
CA MET A 576 -17.42 12.52 14.48
C MET A 576 -17.62 13.77 15.35
N ARG A 577 -17.04 14.89 14.91
CA ARG A 577 -17.17 16.22 15.54
C ARG A 577 -17.41 17.28 14.47
N LEU A 578 -18.38 18.17 14.71
CA LEU A 578 -18.62 19.34 13.90
C LEU A 578 -17.76 20.50 14.43
N ALA A 579 -16.91 21.06 13.57
CA ALA A 579 -16.17 22.26 13.92
C ALA A 579 -17.06 23.51 13.84
N PRO A 580 -16.81 24.54 14.66
CA PRO A 580 -17.58 25.76 14.58
C PRO A 580 -17.56 26.42 13.21
N LEU A 581 -18.71 26.93 12.79
CA LEU A 581 -18.94 27.58 11.52
C LEU A 581 -18.40 29.02 11.53
N VAL A 582 -17.67 29.37 10.48
CA VAL A 582 -17.18 30.74 10.26
C VAL A 582 -17.84 31.36 9.05
N GLY A 583 -18.15 32.65 9.10
CA GLY A 583 -18.85 33.38 8.05
C GLY A 583 -20.25 33.84 8.48
N SER A 584 -21.12 34.16 7.53
CA SER A 584 -22.47 34.67 7.83
C SER A 584 -23.57 33.62 7.63
N PRO A 585 -24.63 33.63 8.46
CA PRO A 585 -25.72 32.63 8.46
C PRO A 585 -26.71 32.78 7.27
N PHE A 586 -26.24 33.27 6.13
CA PHE A 586 -27.07 33.57 4.98
C PHE A 586 -27.14 32.37 4.03
N GLY A 587 -28.34 32.05 3.55
CA GLY A 587 -28.59 30.93 2.63
C GLY A 587 -29.08 29.68 3.34
N GLY A 588 -29.33 28.62 2.57
CA GLY A 588 -29.79 27.33 3.07
C GLY A 588 -28.70 26.61 3.86
N MET A 589 -29.09 25.99 4.97
CA MET A 589 -28.18 25.16 5.76
C MET A 589 -27.93 23.82 5.05
N PHE A 590 -26.70 23.35 5.07
CA PHE A 590 -26.31 22.03 4.60
C PHE A 590 -25.40 21.36 5.62
N CYS A 591 -25.41 20.03 5.66
CA CYS A 591 -24.47 19.27 6.46
C CYS A 591 -24.24 17.91 5.81
N ASN A 592 -23.00 17.60 5.46
CA ASN A 592 -22.70 16.31 4.84
C ASN A 592 -23.00 15.12 5.76
N LEU A 593 -23.10 15.32 7.08
CA LEU A 593 -23.53 14.29 8.02
C LEU A 593 -24.96 13.79 7.76
N ASP A 594 -25.75 14.48 6.94
CA ASP A 594 -27.04 13.99 6.46
C ASP A 594 -26.93 12.64 5.72
N PHE A 595 -25.75 12.31 5.17
CA PHE A 595 -25.51 11.07 4.42
C PHE A 595 -24.12 10.44 4.67
N VAL A 596 -23.17 11.15 5.26
CA VAL A 596 -21.82 10.65 5.53
C VAL A 596 -21.79 9.81 6.79
N LYS A 597 -21.27 8.58 6.68
CA LYS A 597 -20.96 7.71 7.81
C LYS A 597 -19.51 7.89 8.26
N ALA A 598 -19.21 7.49 9.49
CA ALA A 598 -17.89 7.71 10.11
C ALA A 598 -16.73 7.05 9.33
N ASP A 599 -17.00 5.94 8.65
CA ASP A 599 -16.07 5.15 7.84
C ASP A 599 -15.86 5.70 6.42
N PHE A 600 -16.76 6.53 5.88
CA PHE A 600 -16.61 7.03 4.50
C PHE A 600 -15.35 7.89 4.34
N SER A 601 -14.59 7.72 3.26
CA SER A 601 -13.46 8.60 2.95
C SER A 601 -13.68 9.49 1.73
N LEU A 602 -13.17 10.70 1.82
CA LEU A 602 -13.16 11.65 0.70
C LEU A 602 -12.19 11.16 -0.38
N ARG A 603 -12.66 11.20 -1.62
CA ARG A 603 -11.91 10.91 -2.84
C ARG A 603 -11.50 12.18 -3.56
N THR A 604 -12.40 13.16 -3.65
CA THR A 604 -12.12 14.43 -4.31
C THR A 604 -12.80 15.57 -3.58
N VAL A 605 -12.09 16.67 -3.34
CA VAL A 605 -12.68 17.93 -2.91
C VAL A 605 -12.38 18.98 -3.97
N THR A 606 -13.40 19.70 -4.42
CA THR A 606 -13.32 20.70 -5.47
C THR A 606 -13.87 22.01 -4.92
N VAL A 607 -13.12 23.09 -5.11
CA VAL A 607 -13.51 24.44 -4.72
C VAL A 607 -13.57 25.29 -5.98
N GLU A 608 -14.70 25.97 -6.16
CA GLU A 608 -14.90 26.92 -7.25
C GLU A 608 -15.03 28.33 -6.70
N VAL A 609 -14.29 29.26 -7.31
CA VAL A 609 -14.16 30.66 -6.91
C VAL A 609 -14.61 31.54 -8.06
N GLU A 610 -15.34 32.60 -7.74
CA GLU A 610 -15.78 33.62 -8.69
C GLU A 610 -15.73 34.99 -8.01
N LYS A 611 -15.07 35.95 -8.65
CA LYS A 611 -14.96 37.35 -8.20
C LYS A 611 -14.55 37.47 -6.72
N GLY A 612 -13.59 36.65 -6.31
CA GLY A 612 -12.97 36.67 -5.00
C GLY A 612 -13.68 35.90 -3.89
N VAL A 613 -14.77 35.17 -4.19
CA VAL A 613 -15.52 34.37 -3.20
C VAL A 613 -15.68 32.91 -3.63
N VAL A 614 -15.74 32.01 -2.66
CA VAL A 614 -16.03 30.59 -2.89
C VAL A 614 -17.50 30.42 -3.22
N VAL A 615 -17.79 30.08 -4.47
CA VAL A 615 -19.16 29.92 -4.99
C VAL A 615 -19.67 28.50 -4.91
N ALA A 616 -18.78 27.50 -4.95
CA ALA A 616 -19.18 26.12 -4.73
C ALA A 616 -18.06 25.28 -4.10
N ILE A 617 -18.48 24.30 -3.31
CA ILE A 617 -17.63 23.22 -2.80
C ILE A 617 -18.28 21.91 -3.22
N SER A 618 -17.55 21.06 -3.94
CA SER A 618 -18.00 19.72 -4.28
C SER A 618 -17.11 18.68 -3.62
N VAL A 619 -17.71 17.71 -2.95
CA VAL A 619 -17.01 16.57 -2.36
C VAL A 619 -17.47 15.29 -3.04
N ARG A 620 -16.53 14.40 -3.33
CA ARG A 620 -16.76 13.03 -3.81
C ARG A 620 -16.12 12.08 -2.82
N TYR A 621 -16.80 10.99 -2.51
CA TYR A 621 -16.35 9.93 -1.60
C TYR A 621 -15.84 8.72 -2.38
N ALA A 622 -15.07 7.86 -1.72
CA ALA A 622 -14.49 6.66 -2.31
C ALA A 622 -15.57 5.66 -2.79
N ASN A 623 -16.72 5.62 -2.11
CA ASN A 623 -17.90 4.85 -2.49
C ASN A 623 -18.71 5.45 -3.66
N GLY A 624 -18.23 6.54 -4.28
CA GLY A 624 -18.87 7.18 -5.42
C GLY A 624 -19.93 8.23 -5.07
N LEU A 625 -20.30 8.38 -3.79
CA LEU A 625 -21.21 9.43 -3.34
C LEU A 625 -20.61 10.81 -3.67
N GLN A 626 -21.44 11.76 -4.10
CA GLN A 626 -21.01 13.12 -4.37
C GLN A 626 -22.02 14.12 -3.81
N ALA A 627 -21.53 15.22 -3.26
CA ALA A 627 -22.34 16.33 -2.81
C ALA A 627 -21.70 17.66 -3.25
N THR A 628 -22.54 18.59 -3.70
CA THR A 628 -22.12 19.93 -4.09
C THR A 628 -22.94 20.96 -3.31
N MET A 629 -22.24 21.93 -2.72
CA MET A 629 -22.81 22.99 -1.90
C MET A 629 -22.50 24.33 -2.55
N GLY A 630 -23.48 25.23 -2.60
CA GLY A 630 -23.38 26.49 -3.34
C GLY A 630 -23.72 26.32 -4.83
N THR A 631 -23.29 27.27 -5.65
CA THR A 631 -23.62 27.34 -7.09
C THR A 631 -22.38 27.11 -7.94
N PRO A 632 -22.24 25.94 -8.58
CA PRO A 632 -21.08 25.64 -9.41
C PRO A 632 -21.09 26.48 -10.70
N GLY A 633 -19.92 26.61 -11.32
CA GLY A 633 -19.67 27.37 -12.54
C GLY A 633 -18.69 28.52 -12.39
N GLY A 634 -17.85 28.53 -11.34
CA GLY A 634 -16.90 29.61 -11.07
C GLY A 634 -15.82 29.72 -12.13
N SER A 635 -15.28 30.93 -12.34
CA SER A 635 -14.18 31.18 -13.28
C SER A 635 -12.86 30.51 -12.88
N HIS A 636 -12.67 30.23 -11.60
CA HIS A 636 -11.53 29.48 -11.10
C HIS A 636 -11.98 28.23 -10.35
N LYS A 637 -11.37 27.10 -10.68
CA LYS A 637 -11.67 25.79 -10.10
C LYS A 637 -10.38 25.12 -9.66
N VAL A 638 -10.37 24.65 -8.42
CA VAL A 638 -9.25 23.92 -7.82
C VAL A 638 -9.78 22.59 -7.29
N SER A 639 -9.07 21.51 -7.52
CA SER A 639 -9.48 20.18 -7.10
C SER A 639 -8.34 19.43 -6.45
N LEU A 640 -8.64 18.80 -5.32
CA LEU A 640 -7.77 17.90 -4.59
C LEU A 640 -8.33 16.50 -4.73
N THR A 641 -7.55 15.60 -5.32
CA THR A 641 -7.89 14.18 -5.37
C THR A 641 -7.05 13.43 -4.37
N LEU A 642 -7.72 12.77 -3.43
CA LEU A 642 -7.12 11.94 -2.39
C LEU A 642 -7.09 10.48 -2.85
N ARG A 643 -6.12 9.73 -2.36
CA ARG A 643 -6.07 8.27 -2.46
C ARG A 643 -6.19 7.65 -1.06
N PRO A 644 -7.42 7.38 -0.57
CA PRO A 644 -7.61 6.79 0.76
C PRO A 644 -6.88 5.44 0.93
N SER A 645 -6.79 4.64 -0.14
CA SER A 645 -6.01 3.38 -0.18
C SER A 645 -4.54 3.55 0.18
N ASP A 646 -3.97 4.71 -0.14
CA ASP A 646 -2.56 5.03 0.07
C ASP A 646 -2.35 5.78 1.41
N GLY A 647 -3.43 5.88 2.21
CA GLY A 647 -3.48 6.60 3.49
C GLY A 647 -3.48 8.11 3.35
N GLN A 648 -3.79 8.67 2.18
CA GLN A 648 -3.92 10.12 1.99
C GLN A 648 -5.22 10.64 2.62
N LYS A 649 -5.10 11.64 3.48
CA LYS A 649 -6.22 12.26 4.20
C LYS A 649 -5.96 13.74 4.48
N ILE A 650 -7.03 14.51 4.63
CA ILE A 650 -6.96 15.93 5.00
C ILE A 650 -6.87 16.03 6.52
N THR A 651 -5.77 16.57 7.02
CA THR A 651 -5.45 16.62 8.46
C THR A 651 -5.59 18.01 9.07
N ALA A 652 -5.67 19.06 8.26
CA ALA A 652 -5.93 20.42 8.71
C ALA A 652 -6.75 21.18 7.66
N CYS A 653 -7.47 22.21 8.09
CA CYS A 653 -8.28 23.05 7.21
C CYS A 653 -8.18 24.52 7.64
N SER A 654 -8.08 25.45 6.69
CA SER A 654 -8.20 26.88 6.97
C SER A 654 -9.31 27.49 6.13
N ILE A 655 -10.10 28.38 6.72
CA ILE A 655 -11.22 29.05 6.05
C ILE A 655 -11.05 30.56 6.21
N GLU A 656 -10.99 31.29 5.10
CA GLU A 656 -10.95 32.76 5.11
C GLU A 656 -12.35 33.30 4.85
N THR A 657 -12.72 34.32 5.61
CA THR A 657 -13.97 35.05 5.43
C THR A 657 -13.70 36.53 5.21
N GLY A 658 -14.54 37.21 4.43
CA GLY A 658 -14.45 38.66 4.24
C GLY A 658 -15.69 39.23 3.56
N ARG A 659 -15.80 40.55 3.56
CA ARG A 659 -16.87 41.29 2.86
C ARG A 659 -16.26 42.26 1.86
N ARG A 660 -17.00 42.59 0.80
CA ARG A 660 -16.54 43.58 -0.18
C ARG A 660 -16.48 44.97 0.43
N LYS A 661 -15.34 45.63 0.24
CA LYS A 661 -15.11 47.00 0.71
C LYS A 661 -15.90 48.00 -0.13
N GLY A 662 -16.45 49.04 0.50
CA GLY A 662 -17.28 50.05 -0.17
C GLY A 662 -18.69 49.60 -0.53
N SER A 663 -19.13 48.42 -0.04
CA SER A 663 -20.50 47.92 -0.21
C SER A 663 -21.14 47.72 1.18
N PRO A 664 -21.88 48.71 1.72
CA PRO A 664 -22.41 48.66 3.09
C PRO A 664 -23.39 47.49 3.32
N ASP A 665 -24.06 47.01 2.27
CA ASP A 665 -24.98 45.86 2.33
C ASP A 665 -24.31 44.50 2.03
N ALA A 666 -22.99 44.46 1.75
CA ALA A 666 -22.30 43.22 1.43
C ALA A 666 -22.17 42.30 2.66
N THR A 667 -22.81 41.14 2.59
CA THR A 667 -22.69 40.08 3.60
C THR A 667 -21.30 39.45 3.57
N THR A 668 -20.75 39.10 4.73
CA THR A 668 -19.49 38.35 4.85
C THR A 668 -19.61 36.97 4.20
N ARG A 669 -18.63 36.60 3.37
CA ARG A 669 -18.59 35.32 2.64
C ARG A 669 -17.29 34.57 2.84
N ILE A 670 -17.28 33.30 2.44
CA ILE A 670 -16.05 32.52 2.33
C ILE A 670 -15.25 33.02 1.12
N THR A 671 -14.02 33.47 1.34
CA THR A 671 -13.10 33.95 0.30
C THR A 671 -11.99 32.94 -0.03
N ALA A 672 -11.69 32.04 0.90
CA ALA A 672 -10.73 30.96 0.70
C ALA A 672 -11.09 29.71 1.50
N LEU A 673 -10.83 28.53 0.92
CA LEU A 673 -10.79 27.25 1.62
C LEU A 673 -9.43 26.58 1.33
N ARG A 674 -8.68 26.28 2.38
CA ARG A 674 -7.41 25.55 2.29
C ARG A 674 -7.50 24.23 3.01
N LEU A 675 -7.03 23.16 2.37
CA LEU A 675 -7.04 21.81 2.94
C LEU A 675 -5.62 21.27 2.89
N TYR A 676 -5.10 20.87 4.05
CA TYR A 676 -3.75 20.34 4.17
C TYR A 676 -3.82 18.83 4.30
N THR A 677 -3.04 18.13 3.49
CA THR A 677 -3.01 16.67 3.48
C THR A 677 -1.81 16.14 4.26
N ASN A 678 -1.94 14.94 4.84
CA ASN A 678 -0.80 14.26 5.45
C ASN A 678 0.23 13.77 4.41
N ARG A 679 -0.25 13.47 3.20
CA ARG A 679 0.47 12.88 2.07
C ARG A 679 -0.25 13.32 0.80
N GLY A 680 0.38 14.17 0.00
CA GLY A 680 -0.20 14.66 -1.26
C GLY A 680 -0.11 16.18 -1.41
N PRO A 681 -0.66 16.73 -2.50
CA PRO A 681 -0.76 18.17 -2.68
C PRO A 681 -1.83 18.74 -1.75
N ASP A 682 -1.61 19.95 -1.25
CA ASP A 682 -2.63 20.69 -0.52
C ASP A 682 -3.64 21.33 -1.50
N LEU A 683 -4.87 21.56 -1.03
CA LEU A 683 -5.84 22.34 -1.78
C LEU A 683 -5.75 23.81 -1.38
N GLU A 684 -5.50 24.67 -2.35
CA GLU A 684 -5.56 26.13 -2.19
C GLU A 684 -6.75 26.71 -2.98
N GLY A 685 -7.95 26.60 -2.40
CA GLY A 685 -9.20 27.05 -3.01
C GLY A 685 -9.48 28.53 -2.75
N HIS A 686 -8.79 29.42 -3.47
CA HIS A 686 -8.98 30.88 -3.40
C HIS A 686 -8.72 31.56 -4.74
N ALA A 687 -8.94 32.88 -4.81
CA ALA A 687 -8.63 33.70 -5.97
C ALA A 687 -7.16 33.56 -6.42
N LYS A 688 -6.87 33.75 -7.71
CA LYS A 688 -5.51 33.58 -8.27
C LYS A 688 -4.51 34.65 -7.79
N ASP A 689 -5.02 35.83 -7.50
CA ASP A 689 -4.29 36.98 -6.97
C ASP A 689 -4.31 37.01 -5.43
N TRP A 690 -4.72 35.92 -4.77
CA TRP A 690 -4.78 35.87 -3.33
C TRP A 690 -3.40 36.15 -2.74
N VAL A 691 -3.36 37.14 -1.84
CA VAL A 691 -2.21 37.47 -1.00
C VAL A 691 -2.72 37.68 0.43
N GLN A 692 -1.85 37.42 1.41
CA GLN A 692 -2.15 37.64 2.82
C GLN A 692 -2.63 39.08 3.05
N ALA A 693 -3.74 39.22 3.78
CA ALA A 693 -4.36 40.51 4.05
C ALA A 693 -3.43 41.41 4.88
N ASN A 694 -3.47 42.71 4.63
CA ASN A 694 -2.80 43.73 5.42
C ASN A 694 -3.84 44.48 6.26
N GLY A 695 -3.81 44.31 7.58
CA GLY A 695 -4.76 44.95 8.50
C GLY A 695 -6.23 44.66 8.17
N GLU A 696 -6.57 43.38 7.93
CA GLU A 696 -7.91 42.87 7.57
C GLU A 696 -8.46 43.33 6.20
N THR A 697 -7.64 43.96 5.36
CA THR A 697 -8.00 44.34 3.98
C THR A 697 -7.11 43.67 2.95
N GLY A 698 -7.64 43.41 1.75
CA GLY A 698 -6.89 42.71 0.70
C GLY A 698 -7.66 42.59 -0.61
N LEU A 699 -6.93 42.32 -1.69
CA LEU A 699 -7.49 42.11 -3.03
C LEU A 699 -7.84 40.63 -3.26
N ARG A 700 -8.98 40.34 -3.88
CA ARG A 700 -9.38 38.99 -4.34
C ARG A 700 -10.08 39.11 -5.70
N ASP A 701 -9.53 38.46 -6.72
CA ASP A 701 -9.87 38.60 -8.15
C ASP A 701 -10.09 40.05 -8.59
N GLY A 702 -9.18 40.96 -8.20
CA GLY A 702 -9.28 42.38 -8.55
C GLY A 702 -10.28 43.21 -7.73
N PHE A 703 -10.98 42.62 -6.75
CA PHE A 703 -11.91 43.32 -5.87
C PHE A 703 -11.30 43.54 -4.47
N GLU A 704 -11.54 44.71 -3.87
CA GLU A 704 -11.13 44.97 -2.49
C GLU A 704 -12.11 44.35 -1.48
N PHE A 705 -11.56 43.63 -0.50
CA PHE A 705 -12.26 43.07 0.64
C PHE A 705 -11.77 43.70 1.95
N GLU A 706 -12.66 43.78 2.93
CA GLU A 706 -12.40 44.20 4.31
C GLU A 706 -12.95 43.16 5.30
N GLY A 707 -12.49 43.21 6.55
CA GLY A 707 -12.82 42.22 7.56
C GLY A 707 -12.32 40.80 7.20
N LEU A 708 -11.20 40.72 6.47
CA LEU A 708 -10.59 39.45 6.08
C LEU A 708 -10.03 38.74 7.33
N LYS A 709 -10.65 37.62 7.68
CA LYS A 709 -10.27 36.77 8.81
C LYS A 709 -10.05 35.34 8.35
N LEU A 710 -8.83 34.83 8.54
CA LEU A 710 -8.48 33.43 8.31
C LEU A 710 -8.59 32.67 9.64
N VAL A 711 -9.36 31.60 9.65
CA VAL A 711 -9.51 30.71 10.82
C VAL A 711 -8.91 29.36 10.48
N HIS A 712 -8.01 28.89 11.34
CA HIS A 712 -7.40 27.58 11.26
C HIS A 712 -8.18 26.59 12.12
N PHE A 713 -8.48 25.42 11.56
CA PHE A 713 -9.17 24.33 12.23
C PHE A 713 -8.21 23.16 12.40
N ASP A 714 -7.93 22.84 13.66
CA ASP A 714 -7.23 21.64 14.06
C ASP A 714 -8.22 20.46 14.22
N PRO A 715 -7.74 19.21 14.10
CA PRO A 715 -8.55 18.03 14.37
C PRO A 715 -9.20 18.06 15.75
N LEU A 716 -10.53 17.88 15.80
CA LEU A 716 -11.30 17.84 17.05
C LEU A 716 -11.34 16.43 17.69
N LEU A 717 -10.71 15.44 17.06
CA LEU A 717 -10.56 14.08 17.57
C LEU A 717 -9.11 13.63 17.39
N VAL A 718 -8.67 12.68 18.21
CA VAL A 718 -7.39 12.00 17.99
C VAL A 718 -7.46 11.23 16.68
N ASN A 719 -6.43 11.35 15.83
CA ASN A 719 -6.36 10.77 14.49
C ASN A 719 -7.49 11.21 13.53
N ALA A 720 -8.15 12.35 13.81
CA ALA A 720 -9.21 12.82 12.93
C ALA A 720 -8.67 13.30 11.58
N HIS A 721 -9.50 13.11 10.56
CA HIS A 721 -9.38 13.72 9.26
C HIS A 721 -10.72 14.31 8.83
N VAL A 722 -10.68 15.23 7.87
CA VAL A 722 -11.89 15.84 7.33
C VAL A 722 -12.70 14.78 6.59
N LYS A 723 -13.97 14.63 7.00
CA LYS A 723 -14.96 13.73 6.40
C LYS A 723 -15.93 14.48 5.48
N GLY A 724 -16.05 15.79 5.62
CA GLY A 724 -16.95 16.60 4.83
C GLY A 724 -17.06 18.00 5.41
N PHE A 725 -18.10 18.72 5.02
CA PHE A 725 -18.35 20.08 5.48
C PHE A 725 -19.81 20.27 5.88
N TRP A 726 -20.04 21.28 6.70
CA TRP A 726 -21.38 21.77 7.03
C TRP A 726 -21.37 23.30 7.07
N GLY A 727 -22.54 23.93 6.96
CA GLY A 727 -22.66 25.39 6.98
C GLY A 727 -23.85 25.93 6.21
N HIS A 728 -23.72 27.14 5.68
CA HIS A 728 -24.75 27.82 4.90
C HIS A 728 -24.25 28.18 3.50
N ALA A 729 -25.06 27.84 2.50
CA ALA A 729 -24.82 28.19 1.12
C ALA A 729 -26.12 28.64 0.44
N GLN A 730 -26.00 29.62 -0.45
CA GLN A 730 -27.06 30.00 -1.36
C GLN A 730 -26.81 29.35 -2.70
N THR A 731 -27.67 28.39 -3.04
CA THR A 731 -27.70 27.79 -4.37
C THR A 731 -28.64 28.59 -5.26
N SER A 732 -28.21 28.81 -6.51
CA SER A 732 -28.97 29.50 -7.54
C SER A 732 -29.15 28.58 -8.74
N ASN A 733 -30.40 28.39 -9.16
CA ASN A 733 -30.75 27.55 -10.29
C ASN A 733 -30.51 28.24 -11.65
N THR A 734 -30.20 29.55 -11.64
CA THR A 734 -29.95 30.36 -12.84
C THR A 734 -28.45 30.63 -13.08
N GLY A 735 -27.57 29.86 -12.42
CA GLY A 735 -26.12 30.07 -12.44
C GLY A 735 -25.65 31.09 -11.40
N ILE A 736 -24.35 31.42 -11.43
CA ILE A 736 -23.73 32.29 -10.43
C ILE A 736 -24.29 33.71 -10.55
N ASN A 737 -24.83 34.19 -9.45
CA ASN A 737 -25.33 35.54 -9.28
C ASN A 737 -24.68 36.20 -8.03
N PRO A 738 -24.92 37.49 -7.76
CA PRO A 738 -24.28 38.17 -6.63
C PRO A 738 -24.62 37.61 -5.25
N THR A 739 -25.70 36.86 -5.10
CA THR A 739 -26.11 36.22 -3.84
C THR A 739 -25.76 34.75 -3.77
N SER A 740 -25.39 34.09 -4.86
CA SER A 740 -24.99 32.69 -4.83
C SER A 740 -23.60 32.48 -4.20
N GLY A 741 -23.43 31.38 -3.48
CA GLY A 741 -22.13 30.96 -2.96
C GLY A 741 -22.17 30.40 -1.54
N VAL A 742 -21.00 30.09 -1.00
CA VAL A 742 -20.85 29.61 0.38
C VAL A 742 -20.63 30.81 1.30
N TYR A 743 -21.51 30.97 2.28
CA TYR A 743 -21.48 32.11 3.19
C TYR A 743 -20.86 31.76 4.54
N ARG A 744 -21.02 30.51 4.95
CA ARG A 744 -20.56 30.02 6.23
C ARG A 744 -20.23 28.54 6.16
N LEU A 745 -19.13 28.15 6.78
CA LEU A 745 -18.53 26.84 6.57
C LEU A 745 -17.76 26.37 7.81
N GLY A 746 -17.79 25.07 8.06
CA GLY A 746 -16.93 24.39 9.02
C GLY A 746 -16.65 22.95 8.57
N PRO A 747 -15.46 22.41 8.87
CA PRO A 747 -15.15 21.02 8.59
C PRO A 747 -15.87 20.06 9.55
N ILE A 748 -16.17 18.86 9.05
CA ILE A 748 -16.60 17.71 9.84
C ILE A 748 -15.38 16.82 10.05
N TRP A 749 -15.00 16.58 11.30
CA TRP A 749 -13.87 15.73 11.67
C TRP A 749 -14.36 14.33 12.01
N GLY A 750 -13.71 13.30 11.49
CA GLY A 750 -13.96 11.91 11.89
C GLY A 750 -12.67 11.12 12.05
N ASN A 751 -12.66 10.15 12.95
CA ASN A 751 -11.46 9.38 13.34
C ASN A 751 -11.46 7.91 12.89
N ARG A 752 -12.51 7.46 12.19
CA ARG A 752 -12.55 6.11 11.62
C ARG A 752 -11.96 6.12 10.22
N GLU A 753 -11.09 5.15 9.96
CA GLU A 753 -10.52 4.94 8.62
C GLU A 753 -11.54 4.24 7.70
N ASP A 754 -11.30 4.34 6.40
CA ASP A 754 -12.11 3.63 5.43
C ASP A 754 -11.98 2.13 5.64
N THR A 755 -13.08 1.46 5.93
CA THR A 755 -13.14 0.00 5.81
C THR A 755 -13.59 -0.43 4.42
N SER A 756 -13.86 0.52 3.51
CA SER A 756 -14.02 0.24 2.08
C SER A 756 -12.66 0.03 1.37
N GLU A 757 -11.88 -0.95 1.85
CA GLU A 757 -11.37 -1.91 0.86
C GLU A 757 -12.59 -2.48 0.15
N SER A 758 -12.48 -2.85 -1.12
CA SER A 758 -13.54 -3.50 -1.90
C SER A 758 -14.22 -4.65 -1.13
N ALA A 759 -15.18 -4.28 -0.28
CA ALA A 759 -15.92 -5.20 0.56
C ALA A 759 -16.91 -5.84 -0.38
N ASP A 760 -16.63 -7.11 -0.69
CA ASP A 760 -17.70 -8.07 -0.78
C ASP A 760 -18.66 -7.80 0.37
N SER A 761 -19.85 -7.35 -0.03
CA SER A 761 -20.99 -7.06 0.81
C SER A 761 -21.40 -8.31 1.57
N SER A 762 -21.26 -8.33 2.90
CA SER A 762 -21.95 -9.34 3.71
C SER A 762 -22.32 -8.80 5.08
N MET A 763 -23.30 -7.89 5.12
CA MET A 763 -24.35 -7.81 6.16
C MET A 763 -25.48 -6.82 5.79
N GLU A 764 -25.69 -6.56 4.49
CA GLU A 764 -26.97 -6.07 4.00
C GLU A 764 -27.73 -7.27 3.45
N ALA A 765 -29.05 -7.34 3.61
CA ALA A 765 -29.87 -8.31 2.88
C ALA A 765 -29.43 -8.28 1.42
N ASP A 766 -28.90 -9.41 0.92
CA ASP A 766 -28.16 -9.54 -0.33
C ASP A 766 -28.70 -8.59 -1.42
N MET A 767 -28.12 -7.38 -1.53
CA MET A 767 -28.63 -6.33 -2.42
C MET A 767 -28.49 -6.71 -3.89
N SER A 768 -27.77 -7.81 -4.19
CA SER A 768 -27.75 -8.44 -5.51
C SER A 768 -29.09 -9.12 -5.87
N LEU A 769 -29.94 -9.42 -4.89
CA LEU A 769 -31.29 -9.98 -5.08
C LEU A 769 -32.35 -8.89 -5.32
N VAL A 770 -32.09 -7.63 -4.97
CA VAL A 770 -33.05 -6.53 -5.13
C VAL A 770 -33.04 -6.05 -6.57
N ARG A 771 -34.01 -6.53 -7.36
CA ARG A 771 -34.18 -6.14 -8.77
C ARG A 771 -34.94 -4.83 -8.91
N THR A 772 -34.33 -3.85 -9.57
CA THR A 772 -35.01 -2.60 -9.98
C THR A 772 -35.29 -2.60 -11.48
N GLN A 773 -36.23 -1.78 -11.91
CA GLN A 773 -36.55 -1.59 -13.33
C GLN A 773 -35.74 -0.40 -13.87
N PRO A 774 -35.38 -0.41 -15.17
CA PRO A 774 -34.78 0.76 -15.81
C PRO A 774 -35.79 1.90 -15.87
N GLU A 775 -35.32 3.14 -15.71
CA GLU A 775 -36.14 4.35 -15.84
C GLU A 775 -35.48 5.31 -16.82
N GLN A 776 -36.24 5.80 -17.81
CA GLN A 776 -35.75 6.73 -18.81
C GLN A 776 -36.29 8.13 -18.56
N HIS A 777 -35.43 9.14 -18.66
CA HIS A 777 -35.81 10.54 -18.62
C HIS A 777 -35.26 11.31 -19.82
N LEU A 778 -36.14 12.04 -20.48
CA LEU A 778 -35.77 13.01 -21.50
C LEU A 778 -35.81 14.40 -20.87
N ILE A 779 -34.65 15.06 -20.89
CA ILE A 779 -34.49 16.39 -20.29
C ILE A 779 -34.35 17.39 -21.42
N ASN A 780 -35.38 18.22 -21.60
CA ASN A 780 -35.41 19.28 -22.60
C ASN A 780 -35.41 20.66 -21.92
N CYS A 781 -34.33 21.43 -22.07
CA CYS A 781 -34.24 22.75 -21.42
C CYS A 781 -35.23 23.76 -22.01
N ARG A 782 -35.58 23.68 -23.30
CA ARG A 782 -36.60 24.54 -23.91
C ARG A 782 -37.94 24.33 -23.23
N GLU A 783 -38.36 23.08 -23.08
CA GLU A 783 -39.64 22.74 -22.44
C GLU A 783 -39.64 23.04 -20.94
N ARG A 784 -38.56 22.71 -20.22
CA ARG A 784 -38.53 22.82 -18.75
C ARG A 784 -38.22 24.21 -18.22
N LEU A 785 -37.47 25.01 -18.99
CA LEU A 785 -36.91 26.28 -18.51
C LEU A 785 -37.22 27.45 -19.44
N ASN A 786 -38.06 27.24 -20.46
CA ASN A 786 -38.35 28.23 -21.51
C ASN A 786 -37.06 28.85 -22.09
N TRP A 787 -36.09 27.99 -22.40
CA TRP A 787 -34.85 28.38 -23.08
C TRP A 787 -35.17 28.88 -24.50
N GLU A 788 -35.53 30.15 -24.61
CA GLU A 788 -35.88 30.85 -25.85
C GLU A 788 -34.87 31.99 -26.14
N GLY A 789 -34.57 32.24 -27.41
CA GLY A 789 -33.52 33.19 -27.81
C GLY A 789 -32.11 32.71 -27.45
N GLY A 790 -31.13 32.99 -28.30
CA GLY A 790 -29.74 32.54 -28.08
C GLY A 790 -29.09 33.35 -26.97
N VAL A 791 -28.83 32.74 -25.81
CA VAL A 791 -28.14 33.40 -24.68
C VAL A 791 -26.77 32.77 -24.47
N ALA A 792 -25.73 33.59 -24.37
CA ALA A 792 -24.37 33.11 -24.17
C ALA A 792 -24.17 32.57 -22.75
N GLY A 793 -23.50 31.42 -22.62
CA GLY A 793 -23.13 30.86 -21.32
C GLY A 793 -24.31 30.29 -20.52
N ARG A 794 -25.38 29.85 -21.18
CA ARG A 794 -26.52 29.21 -20.51
C ARG A 794 -26.07 28.02 -19.67
N SER A 795 -26.55 27.97 -18.44
CA SER A 795 -26.37 26.86 -17.53
C SER A 795 -27.66 26.62 -16.77
N ALA A 796 -28.02 25.36 -16.55
CA ALA A 796 -29.11 24.97 -15.68
C ALA A 796 -28.75 23.70 -14.93
N ILE A 797 -29.32 23.55 -13.73
CA ILE A 797 -29.36 22.30 -12.99
C ILE A 797 -30.83 21.95 -12.84
N LEU A 798 -31.20 20.78 -13.35
CA LEU A 798 -32.58 20.28 -13.34
C LEU A 798 -32.66 19.10 -12.39
N GLU A 799 -33.52 19.22 -11.39
CA GLU A 799 -33.88 18.12 -10.52
C GLU A 799 -34.89 17.21 -11.24
N GLN A 800 -34.64 15.90 -11.17
CA GLN A 800 -35.50 14.87 -11.70
C GLN A 800 -35.74 13.82 -10.62
N SER A 801 -36.97 13.77 -10.12
CA SER A 801 -37.39 12.69 -9.22
C SER A 801 -37.61 11.40 -10.01
N PHE A 802 -37.33 10.26 -9.37
CA PHE A 802 -37.76 8.95 -9.89
C PHE A 802 -39.26 8.78 -9.71
N TYR A 803 -39.89 7.92 -10.53
CA TYR A 803 -41.30 7.59 -10.37
C TYR A 803 -41.63 7.06 -8.97
N LYS A 804 -40.69 6.31 -8.38
CA LYS A 804 -40.74 5.83 -7.01
C LYS A 804 -39.33 5.89 -6.40
N PRO A 805 -39.24 6.14 -5.09
CA PRO A 805 -37.97 6.03 -4.39
C PRO A 805 -37.40 4.62 -4.58
N LEU A 806 -36.12 4.54 -4.91
CA LEU A 806 -35.41 3.29 -5.12
C LEU A 806 -34.79 2.82 -3.79
N PRO A 807 -34.65 1.50 -3.60
CA PRO A 807 -34.16 0.94 -2.33
C PRO A 807 -32.68 1.25 -2.04
N PHE A 808 -31.95 1.79 -3.01
CA PHE A 808 -30.56 2.23 -2.93
C PHE A 808 -30.32 3.30 -4.01
N ILE A 809 -29.22 4.05 -3.89
CA ILE A 809 -28.82 5.06 -4.88
C ILE A 809 -28.46 4.36 -6.21
N PRO A 810 -29.22 4.58 -7.30
CA PRO A 810 -28.99 3.85 -8.54
C PRO A 810 -27.82 4.40 -9.35
N THR A 811 -27.33 3.60 -10.30
CA THR A 811 -26.45 4.09 -11.36
C THR A 811 -27.26 4.84 -12.42
N VAL A 812 -26.84 6.06 -12.74
CA VAL A 812 -27.47 6.90 -13.77
C VAL A 812 -26.45 7.22 -14.87
N ILE A 813 -26.82 6.95 -16.13
CA ILE A 813 -26.06 7.34 -17.32
C ILE A 813 -26.78 8.46 -18.06
N TYR A 814 -26.03 9.38 -18.68
CA TYR A 814 -26.57 10.56 -19.34
C TYR A 814 -25.72 10.92 -20.56
N GLY A 815 -26.32 11.52 -21.58
CA GLY A 815 -25.62 11.94 -22.80
C GLY A 815 -26.41 12.95 -23.61
N PHE A 816 -25.73 13.69 -24.50
CA PHE A 816 -26.37 14.69 -25.34
C PHE A 816 -27.37 14.06 -26.30
N ARG A 817 -28.60 14.58 -26.28
CA ARG A 817 -29.65 14.27 -27.25
C ARG A 817 -29.70 15.36 -28.32
N HIS A 818 -29.69 16.63 -27.91
CA HIS A 818 -29.83 17.80 -28.79
C HIS A 818 -28.83 18.87 -28.38
N ILE A 819 -28.15 19.47 -29.36
CA ILE A 819 -27.30 20.64 -29.18
C ILE A 819 -27.75 21.70 -30.18
N ASP A 820 -28.30 22.82 -29.70
CA ASP A 820 -28.79 23.95 -30.50
C ASP A 820 -28.13 25.25 -30.02
N ILE A 821 -27.11 25.68 -30.77
CA ILE A 821 -26.24 26.83 -30.47
C ILE A 821 -25.95 27.68 -31.72
N ALA A 822 -25.54 28.93 -31.52
CA ALA A 822 -25.20 29.87 -32.60
C ALA A 822 -23.93 29.48 -33.35
N HIS A 823 -23.96 29.76 -34.66
CA HIS A 823 -22.94 29.35 -35.61
C HIS A 823 -21.55 29.91 -35.36
N THR A 824 -21.48 31.16 -34.89
CA THR A 824 -20.23 31.95 -34.88
C THR A 824 -19.11 31.28 -34.10
N ASP A 825 -19.45 30.31 -33.25
CA ASP A 825 -18.52 29.65 -32.37
C ASP A 825 -18.77 28.14 -32.30
N SER A 826 -17.73 27.41 -31.95
CA SER A 826 -17.69 25.95 -31.89
C SER A 826 -18.35 25.40 -30.62
N PRO A 827 -18.84 24.13 -30.63
CA PRO A 827 -19.54 23.57 -29.47
C PRO A 827 -18.60 23.57 -28.29
N ARG A 828 -19.02 24.30 -27.25
CA ARG A 828 -18.50 24.25 -25.89
C ARG A 828 -19.68 23.99 -25.00
N VAL A 829 -19.98 22.71 -24.81
CA VAL A 829 -21.15 22.23 -24.09
C VAL A 829 -20.75 21.09 -23.16
N ALA A 830 -21.36 21.03 -21.99
CA ALA A 830 -21.13 19.98 -21.00
C ALA A 830 -22.43 19.55 -20.33
N LEU A 831 -22.55 18.26 -20.07
CA LEU A 831 -23.49 17.67 -19.13
C LEU A 831 -22.75 17.28 -17.85
N THR A 832 -23.39 17.48 -16.72
CA THR A 832 -22.89 17.03 -15.42
C THR A 832 -24.02 16.37 -14.63
N LEU A 833 -23.68 15.53 -13.67
CA LEU A 833 -24.65 14.89 -12.78
C LEU A 833 -24.28 15.27 -11.33
N PRO A 834 -24.71 16.45 -10.84
CA PRO A 834 -24.24 16.98 -9.55
C PRO A 834 -24.61 16.10 -8.36
N SER A 835 -25.77 15.43 -8.39
CA SER A 835 -26.24 14.53 -7.33
C SER A 835 -27.10 13.38 -7.88
N VAL A 836 -27.05 12.24 -7.19
CA VAL A 836 -27.98 11.12 -7.33
C VAL A 836 -28.32 10.65 -5.93
N SER A 837 -29.60 10.40 -5.67
CA SER A 837 -30.12 9.85 -4.43
C SER A 837 -31.12 8.74 -4.76
N GLU A 838 -31.67 8.09 -3.74
CA GLU A 838 -32.79 7.15 -3.85
C GLU A 838 -34.05 7.80 -4.44
N TRP A 839 -34.17 9.12 -4.39
CA TRP A 839 -35.38 9.86 -4.75
C TRP A 839 -35.33 10.48 -6.14
N GLY A 840 -34.14 10.56 -6.74
CA GLY A 840 -33.93 11.25 -8.00
C GLY A 840 -32.48 11.68 -8.20
N PHE A 841 -32.24 12.43 -9.27
CA PHE A 841 -30.95 13.00 -9.63
C PHE A 841 -31.07 14.46 -10.06
N SER A 842 -29.96 15.19 -9.95
CA SER A 842 -29.80 16.49 -10.60
C SER A 842 -28.97 16.33 -11.87
N LEU A 843 -29.38 17.01 -12.94
CA LEU A 843 -28.64 17.06 -14.20
C LEU A 843 -28.28 18.50 -14.54
N GLY A 844 -26.97 18.76 -14.64
CA GLY A 844 -26.43 20.01 -15.13
C GLY A 844 -26.31 20.00 -16.65
N LEU A 845 -26.79 21.06 -17.30
CA LEU A 845 -26.59 21.30 -18.73
C LEU A 845 -25.98 22.68 -18.89
N LYS A 846 -24.80 22.77 -19.50
CA LYS A 846 -24.04 24.01 -19.62
C LYS A 846 -23.53 24.23 -21.04
N SER A 847 -23.61 25.48 -21.46
CA SER A 847 -22.85 26.09 -22.55
C SER A 847 -21.93 27.16 -21.94
N TYR A 848 -20.78 27.42 -22.55
CA TYR A 848 -19.77 28.29 -21.92
C TYR A 848 -19.77 29.71 -22.48
N LEU A 849 -19.51 29.86 -23.78
CA LEU A 849 -19.20 31.16 -24.38
C LEU A 849 -20.18 31.57 -25.50
N HIS A 850 -21.19 30.74 -25.79
CA HIS A 850 -21.91 30.81 -27.06
C HIS A 850 -23.41 30.95 -26.85
N PRO A 851 -24.09 31.80 -27.66
CA PRO A 851 -25.55 31.86 -27.67
C PRO A 851 -26.13 30.46 -27.86
N THR A 852 -26.82 29.98 -26.85
CA THR A 852 -27.40 28.64 -26.81
C THR A 852 -28.90 28.76 -26.80
N TRP A 853 -29.57 28.20 -27.80
CA TRP A 853 -31.03 28.14 -27.82
C TRP A 853 -31.53 26.94 -27.04
N ASN A 854 -30.91 25.77 -27.20
CA ASN A 854 -31.32 24.59 -26.43
C ASN A 854 -30.19 23.60 -26.20
N LEU A 855 -30.28 22.89 -25.07
CA LEU A 855 -29.54 21.65 -24.81
C LEU A 855 -30.53 20.62 -24.30
N GLU A 856 -30.38 19.40 -24.77
CA GLU A 856 -31.19 18.28 -24.28
C GLU A 856 -30.31 17.07 -24.00
N ALA A 857 -30.74 16.29 -23.01
CA ALA A 857 -30.07 15.07 -22.61
C ALA A 857 -31.07 13.91 -22.56
N ASN A 858 -30.59 12.73 -22.93
CA ASN A 858 -31.23 11.48 -22.58
C ASN A 858 -30.54 10.96 -21.31
N VAL A 859 -31.31 10.48 -20.35
CA VAL A 859 -30.83 9.92 -19.08
C VAL A 859 -31.48 8.55 -18.87
N MET A 860 -30.69 7.57 -18.46
CA MET A 860 -31.15 6.23 -18.13
C MET A 860 -30.66 5.83 -16.75
N VAL A 861 -31.61 5.46 -15.88
CA VAL A 861 -31.36 4.80 -14.62
C VAL A 861 -31.18 3.31 -14.90
N LEU A 862 -30.01 2.75 -14.55
CA LEU A 862 -29.70 1.35 -14.83
C LEU A 862 -30.35 0.43 -13.78
N PRO A 863 -30.84 -0.74 -14.19
CA PRO A 863 -31.46 -1.70 -13.28
C PRO A 863 -30.41 -2.46 -12.46
N ASN A 864 -30.68 -2.69 -11.18
CA ASN A 864 -29.85 -3.51 -10.31
C ASN A 864 -30.25 -4.98 -10.35
N GLY A 865 -29.27 -5.88 -10.20
CA GLY A 865 -29.52 -7.33 -10.10
C GLY A 865 -30.05 -8.00 -11.39
N VAL A 866 -30.05 -7.31 -12.54
CA VAL A 866 -30.53 -7.85 -13.83
C VAL A 866 -29.38 -8.37 -14.70
N PHE A 867 -28.34 -7.57 -14.89
CA PHE A 867 -27.12 -7.95 -15.60
C PHE A 867 -25.93 -7.19 -14.99
N PRO A 868 -24.72 -7.76 -15.00
CA PRO A 868 -23.54 -7.03 -14.57
C PRO A 868 -23.20 -5.95 -15.61
N PHE A 869 -22.78 -4.78 -15.16
CA PHE A 869 -22.28 -3.72 -16.03
C PHE A 869 -21.16 -2.95 -15.33
N GLN A 870 -20.34 -2.27 -16.12
CA GLN A 870 -19.37 -1.30 -15.64
C GLN A 870 -19.51 -0.03 -16.46
N HIS A 871 -19.41 1.11 -15.81
CA HIS A 871 -19.58 2.40 -16.46
C HIS A 871 -18.54 3.37 -15.93
N GLY A 872 -18.33 4.45 -16.65
CA GLY A 872 -17.42 5.49 -16.23
C GLY A 872 -17.36 6.61 -17.24
N ILE A 873 -16.46 7.54 -16.96
CA ILE A 873 -16.23 8.70 -17.79
C ILE A 873 -14.72 8.91 -17.91
N VAL A 874 -14.26 9.18 -19.12
CA VAL A 874 -12.87 9.57 -19.43
C VAL A 874 -12.86 10.97 -20.02
N ASP A 875 -11.82 11.73 -19.69
CA ASP A 875 -11.58 13.05 -20.26
C ASP A 875 -10.43 12.97 -21.27
N ALA A 876 -10.48 13.75 -22.35
CA ALA A 876 -9.40 13.76 -23.34
C ALA A 876 -8.05 14.21 -22.72
N SER A 877 -8.09 14.91 -21.58
CA SER A 877 -6.90 15.25 -20.78
C SER A 877 -6.26 14.07 -20.05
N ASP A 878 -6.96 12.93 -19.90
CA ASP A 878 -6.42 11.71 -19.27
C ASP A 878 -5.42 10.96 -20.17
N ASN A 879 -5.11 11.51 -21.35
CA ASN A 879 -4.18 10.91 -22.31
C ASN A 879 -2.74 10.82 -21.74
N PRO A 880 -2.11 9.63 -21.74
CA PRO A 880 -0.74 9.48 -21.24
C PRO A 880 0.25 10.39 -21.96
N GLY A 881 0.99 11.22 -21.22
CA GLY A 881 1.99 12.14 -21.76
C GLY A 881 1.47 13.55 -22.08
N GLY A 882 0.21 13.85 -21.75
CA GLY A 882 -0.44 15.10 -22.13
C GLY A 882 -0.96 15.09 -23.57
N ARG A 883 -1.73 16.11 -23.96
CA ARG A 883 -2.31 16.24 -25.30
C ARG A 883 -2.37 17.70 -25.72
N LYS A 884 -1.98 18.01 -26.95
CA LYS A 884 -2.27 19.32 -27.59
C LYS A 884 -3.66 19.29 -28.21
N ALA A 885 -4.32 20.44 -28.36
CA ALA A 885 -5.65 20.52 -28.98
C ALA A 885 -5.74 19.85 -30.37
N THR A 886 -4.63 19.86 -31.12
CA THR A 886 -4.50 19.25 -32.46
C THR A 886 -4.35 17.73 -32.47
N GLU A 887 -4.16 17.08 -31.33
CA GLU A 887 -3.88 15.64 -31.24
C GLU A 887 -5.13 14.84 -30.86
N ASN A 888 -5.26 13.62 -31.38
CA ASN A 888 -6.31 12.70 -30.93
C ASN A 888 -5.98 12.15 -29.53
N ALA A 889 -7.00 11.70 -28.79
CA ALA A 889 -6.81 11.07 -27.48
C ALA A 889 -7.09 9.56 -27.55
N SER A 890 -6.29 8.76 -26.84
CA SER A 890 -6.50 7.32 -26.72
C SER A 890 -6.27 6.89 -25.26
N ILE A 891 -7.36 6.70 -24.52
CA ILE A 891 -7.35 6.47 -23.08
C ILE A 891 -7.55 4.97 -22.81
N HIS A 892 -6.65 4.37 -22.04
CA HIS A 892 -6.82 3.00 -21.57
C HIS A 892 -7.72 2.96 -20.33
N VAL A 893 -8.72 2.09 -20.35
CA VAL A 893 -9.64 1.86 -19.23
C VAL A 893 -9.54 0.42 -18.80
N THR A 894 -9.18 0.20 -17.54
CA THR A 894 -9.17 -1.12 -16.90
C THR A 894 -10.50 -1.34 -16.19
N PHE A 895 -11.12 -2.49 -16.40
CA PHE A 895 -12.34 -2.88 -15.69
C PHE A 895 -12.03 -3.24 -14.23
N ALA A 896 -12.85 -2.78 -13.30
CA ALA A 896 -12.72 -3.06 -11.87
C ALA A 896 -12.87 -4.55 -11.55
N LYS A 897 -13.71 -5.26 -12.32
CA LYS A 897 -13.82 -6.73 -12.31
C LYS A 897 -13.71 -7.25 -13.75
N PRO A 898 -12.90 -8.26 -14.05
CA PRO A 898 -12.87 -8.84 -15.39
C PRO A 898 -14.23 -9.44 -15.80
N PHE A 899 -14.65 -9.23 -17.04
CA PHE A 899 -15.81 -9.93 -17.61
C PHE A 899 -15.45 -11.38 -17.97
N ALA A 900 -16.41 -12.30 -17.94
CA ALA A 900 -16.16 -13.71 -18.30
C ALA A 900 -15.81 -13.89 -19.80
N LYS A 901 -16.34 -13.01 -20.65
CA LYS A 901 -16.08 -12.92 -22.10
C LYS A 901 -15.90 -11.46 -22.46
N THR A 902 -15.35 -11.17 -23.64
CA THR A 902 -15.24 -9.81 -24.14
C THR A 902 -16.61 -9.10 -24.09
N PRO A 903 -16.73 -8.00 -23.34
CA PRO A 903 -18.00 -7.29 -23.21
C PRO A 903 -18.32 -6.48 -24.48
N LYS A 904 -19.60 -6.10 -24.63
CA LYS A 904 -19.98 -4.99 -25.49
C LYS A 904 -19.81 -3.68 -24.75
N VAL A 905 -19.32 -2.66 -25.45
CA VAL A 905 -19.12 -1.33 -24.88
C VAL A 905 -19.80 -0.28 -25.76
N ALA A 906 -20.62 0.55 -25.11
CA ALA A 906 -21.20 1.76 -25.68
C ALA A 906 -20.39 2.98 -25.20
N VAL A 907 -20.12 3.94 -26.09
CA VAL A 907 -19.44 5.21 -25.77
C VAL A 907 -20.14 6.39 -26.43
N TRP A 908 -20.17 7.53 -25.75
CA TRP A 908 -20.81 8.76 -26.22
C TRP A 908 -20.25 10.00 -25.51
N PHE A 909 -20.51 11.19 -26.06
CA PHE A 909 -20.03 12.44 -25.49
C PHE A 909 -20.92 12.97 -24.35
N THR A 910 -20.28 13.46 -23.30
CA THR A 910 -20.89 14.26 -22.22
C THR A 910 -20.30 15.65 -22.12
N GLU A 911 -19.16 15.92 -22.77
CA GLU A 911 -18.61 17.25 -22.97
C GLU A 911 -17.96 17.35 -24.34
N ILE A 912 -18.17 18.46 -25.03
CA ILE A 912 -17.57 18.76 -26.34
C ILE A 912 -17.08 20.20 -26.29
N ILE A 913 -15.77 20.39 -26.51
CA ILE A 913 -15.12 21.70 -26.65
C ILE A 913 -14.27 21.65 -27.93
N GLN A 914 -14.76 22.23 -29.01
CA GLN A 914 -14.00 22.41 -30.25
C GLN A 914 -13.70 23.90 -30.50
N PRO A 915 -12.72 24.25 -31.36
CA PRO A 915 -12.51 25.59 -31.89
C PRO A 915 -13.27 25.83 -33.20
N LYS A 916 -13.34 27.12 -33.58
CA LYS A 916 -14.19 27.60 -34.67
C LYS A 916 -13.72 27.04 -36.02
N GLY A 917 -14.62 26.46 -36.80
CA GLY A 917 -14.30 25.94 -38.14
C GLY A 917 -15.17 24.75 -38.56
N HIS A 918 -14.64 23.93 -39.47
CA HIS A 918 -15.21 22.61 -39.76
C HIS A 918 -15.10 21.73 -38.51
N ARG A 919 -16.22 21.17 -38.07
CA ARG A 919 -16.32 20.48 -36.78
C ARG A 919 -16.49 19.00 -37.01
N SER A 920 -15.51 18.24 -36.56
CA SER A 920 -15.55 16.79 -36.68
C SER A 920 -14.97 16.17 -35.44
N LEU A 921 -15.74 15.31 -34.80
CA LEU A 921 -15.35 14.66 -33.57
C LEU A 921 -16.10 13.34 -33.47
N LYS A 922 -15.36 12.26 -33.22
CA LYS A 922 -15.95 10.93 -32.99
C LYS A 922 -15.32 10.26 -31.79
N THR A 923 -16.10 9.44 -31.11
CA THR A 923 -15.58 8.52 -30.10
C THR A 923 -15.99 7.09 -30.39
N TYR A 924 -15.05 6.17 -30.19
CA TYR A 924 -15.25 4.75 -30.38
C TYR A 924 -14.27 3.96 -29.50
N VAL A 925 -14.55 2.67 -29.33
CA VAL A 925 -13.71 1.76 -28.55
C VAL A 925 -12.81 0.91 -29.45
N ALA A 926 -11.62 0.59 -28.96
CA ALA A 926 -10.68 -0.36 -29.53
C ALA A 926 -10.12 -1.27 -28.44
N ASP A 927 -9.46 -2.36 -28.83
CA ASP A 927 -8.76 -3.29 -27.92
C ASP A 927 -9.62 -3.78 -26.73
N VAL A 928 -10.90 -4.02 -26.98
CA VAL A 928 -11.83 -4.48 -25.94
C VAL A 928 -11.47 -5.92 -25.58
N SER A 929 -11.18 -6.12 -24.30
CA SER A 929 -10.85 -7.42 -23.71
C SER A 929 -11.69 -7.65 -22.45
N PRO A 930 -11.67 -8.87 -21.88
CA PRO A 930 -12.26 -9.14 -20.57
C PRO A 930 -11.81 -8.20 -19.44
N THR A 931 -10.60 -7.62 -19.53
CA THR A 931 -9.98 -6.84 -18.44
C THR A 931 -9.97 -5.34 -18.69
N GLY A 932 -10.28 -4.87 -19.89
CA GLY A 932 -10.28 -3.45 -20.19
C GLY A 932 -10.54 -3.14 -21.66
N MET A 933 -10.30 -1.89 -22.03
CA MET A 933 -10.52 -1.36 -23.38
C MET A 933 -9.68 -0.10 -23.61
N ARG A 934 -9.64 0.37 -24.85
CA ARG A 934 -9.21 1.72 -25.21
C ARG A 934 -10.37 2.54 -25.71
N ILE A 935 -10.53 3.76 -25.20
CA ILE A 935 -11.48 4.75 -25.72
C ILE A 935 -10.68 5.74 -26.58
N ASN A 936 -11.07 5.87 -27.84
CA ASN A 936 -10.48 6.83 -28.77
C ASN A 936 -11.41 8.03 -28.92
N ILE A 937 -10.81 9.22 -28.98
CA ILE A 937 -11.46 10.49 -29.27
C ILE A 937 -10.69 11.11 -30.43
N GLU A 938 -11.33 11.23 -31.58
CA GLU A 938 -10.64 11.58 -32.82
C GLU A 938 -11.31 12.71 -33.58
N THR A 939 -10.47 13.57 -34.13
CA THR A 939 -10.76 14.46 -35.24
C THR A 939 -10.03 13.94 -36.49
N TRP A 940 -10.40 14.46 -37.66
CA TRP A 940 -9.78 14.10 -38.94
C TRP A 940 -9.69 15.31 -39.87
N ALA A 941 -9.02 15.15 -41.02
CA ALA A 941 -8.83 16.21 -42.01
C ALA A 941 -8.17 17.49 -41.46
N GLY A 942 -7.22 17.34 -40.53
CA GLY A 942 -6.49 18.47 -39.92
C GLY A 942 -7.31 19.30 -38.93
N ARG A 943 -8.49 18.82 -38.53
CA ARG A 943 -9.36 19.47 -37.54
C ARG A 943 -8.87 19.17 -36.12
N GLU A 944 -9.28 19.98 -35.17
CA GLU A 944 -8.80 19.93 -33.79
C GLU A 944 -9.96 20.04 -32.78
N PHE A 945 -9.67 19.76 -31.51
CA PHE A 945 -10.59 19.95 -30.40
C PHE A 945 -9.84 20.30 -29.13
N ASP A 946 -10.36 21.24 -28.34
CA ASP A 946 -9.71 21.68 -27.10
C ASP A 946 -9.88 20.64 -25.99
N ASN A 947 -11.11 20.11 -25.84
CA ASN A 947 -11.39 19.03 -24.90
C ASN A 947 -12.65 18.25 -25.30
N ALA A 948 -12.75 17.01 -24.84
CA ALA A 948 -13.97 16.23 -24.91
C ALA A 948 -14.02 15.23 -23.76
N ARG A 949 -15.22 14.96 -23.26
CA ARG A 949 -15.45 13.96 -22.22
C ARG A 949 -16.38 12.89 -22.75
N VAL A 950 -15.98 11.63 -22.53
CA VAL A 950 -16.67 10.45 -23.06
C VAL A 950 -17.13 9.58 -21.90
N ALA A 951 -18.42 9.31 -21.85
CA ALA A 951 -18.98 8.29 -20.97
C ALA A 951 -18.98 6.94 -21.67
N TYR A 952 -18.85 5.87 -20.89
CA TYR A 952 -18.94 4.51 -21.39
C TYR A 952 -19.85 3.63 -20.53
N LEU A 953 -20.44 2.61 -21.17
CA LEU A 953 -21.12 1.49 -20.52
C LEU A 953 -20.67 0.17 -21.14
N ALA A 954 -20.01 -0.66 -20.34
CA ALA A 954 -19.60 -2.02 -20.67
C ALA A 954 -20.57 -3.04 -20.06
N TYR A 955 -21.04 -3.99 -20.86
CA TYR A 955 -22.00 -5.03 -20.45
C TYR A 955 -21.75 -6.36 -21.20
N PRO A 956 -22.22 -7.51 -20.70
CA PRO A 956 -21.99 -8.81 -21.33
C PRO A 956 -22.54 -8.85 -22.76
N ASP A 957 -21.74 -9.36 -23.69
CA ASP A 957 -22.24 -9.64 -25.03
C ASP A 957 -23.25 -10.81 -24.99
N GLY A 958 -24.33 -10.68 -25.76
CA GLY A 958 -25.41 -11.65 -25.80
C GLY A 958 -26.40 -11.59 -24.64
N SER A 959 -26.47 -10.50 -23.87
CA SER A 959 -27.50 -10.31 -22.84
C SER A 959 -28.90 -10.20 -23.47
N ASP A 960 -29.87 -10.93 -22.90
CA ASP A 960 -31.29 -10.80 -23.27
C ASP A 960 -31.91 -9.50 -22.74
N ALA A 961 -31.31 -8.89 -21.72
CA ALA A 961 -31.85 -7.74 -20.99
C ALA A 961 -31.29 -6.38 -21.43
N ILE A 962 -30.11 -6.35 -22.06
CA ILE A 962 -29.49 -5.12 -22.58
C ILE A 962 -28.89 -5.35 -23.96
N LYS A 963 -29.19 -4.44 -24.89
CA LYS A 963 -28.69 -4.47 -26.27
C LYS A 963 -28.36 -3.05 -26.71
N GLY A 964 -27.35 -2.89 -27.55
CA GLY A 964 -27.00 -1.57 -28.05
C GLY A 964 -26.19 -1.63 -29.34
N GLY A 965 -26.02 -0.46 -29.94
CA GLY A 965 -25.31 -0.28 -31.19
C GLY A 965 -25.11 1.18 -31.52
N VAL A 966 -24.60 1.43 -32.73
CA VAL A 966 -24.34 2.76 -33.25
C VAL A 966 -24.98 2.88 -34.62
N SER A 967 -25.66 4.00 -34.86
CA SER A 967 -26.21 4.37 -36.18
C SER A 967 -25.63 5.71 -36.61
N TYR A 968 -25.36 5.84 -37.92
CA TYR A 968 -24.91 7.08 -38.55
C TYR A 968 -25.96 7.57 -39.54
N PHE A 969 -26.21 8.87 -39.55
CA PHE A 969 -27.20 9.53 -40.38
C PHE A 969 -26.57 10.64 -41.21
N VAL A 970 -27.00 10.74 -42.46
CA VAL A 970 -26.61 11.80 -43.40
C VAL A 970 -27.71 12.86 -43.48
N PRO A 971 -27.46 14.02 -44.11
CA PRO A 971 -28.44 15.12 -44.15
C PRO A 971 -29.75 14.71 -44.79
N LYS A 972 -30.87 15.13 -44.19
CA LYS A 972 -32.24 14.88 -44.68
C LYS A 972 -32.60 13.38 -44.77
N GLU A 973 -31.87 12.52 -44.07
CA GLU A 973 -32.28 11.11 -43.92
C GLU A 973 -33.53 11.02 -43.03
N ASP A 974 -34.52 10.24 -43.46
CA ASP A 974 -35.74 10.00 -42.71
C ASP A 974 -35.52 8.97 -41.58
N TRP A 975 -36.57 8.65 -40.83
CA TRP A 975 -36.56 7.63 -39.78
C TRP A 975 -36.07 6.26 -40.30
N ARG A 976 -35.14 5.66 -39.57
CA ARG A 976 -34.59 4.33 -39.84
C ARG A 976 -35.09 3.31 -38.82
N ASP A 977 -35.58 2.18 -39.30
CA ASP A 977 -35.88 1.01 -38.47
C ASP A 977 -34.64 0.10 -38.37
N THR A 978 -34.16 -0.13 -37.15
CA THR A 978 -33.00 -1.00 -36.87
C THR A 978 -33.42 -2.16 -35.98
N GLU A 979 -33.04 -3.38 -36.36
CA GLU A 979 -33.30 -4.58 -35.53
C GLU A 979 -32.34 -4.65 -34.34
N TRP A 980 -32.83 -5.14 -33.20
CA TRP A 980 -31.99 -5.36 -32.04
C TRP A 980 -30.96 -6.47 -32.30
N PRO A 981 -29.69 -6.31 -31.89
CA PRO A 981 -28.69 -7.34 -32.09
C PRO A 981 -29.03 -8.60 -31.30
N GLY A 982 -29.00 -9.75 -31.97
CA GLY A 982 -29.34 -11.04 -31.36
C GLY A 982 -30.85 -11.32 -31.37
N ARG A 983 -31.37 -11.91 -30.29
CA ARG A 983 -32.81 -12.23 -30.19
C ARG A 983 -33.63 -10.97 -29.89
N ALA A 984 -34.93 -10.97 -30.19
CA ALA A 984 -35.85 -9.92 -29.76
C ALA A 984 -35.92 -9.79 -28.22
N PHE A 985 -36.25 -8.62 -27.70
CA PHE A 985 -36.57 -8.45 -26.28
C PHE A 985 -37.88 -9.17 -25.92
N LYS A 986 -38.05 -9.55 -24.65
CA LYS A 986 -39.29 -10.16 -24.18
C LYS A 986 -40.43 -9.14 -24.01
N LYS A 987 -40.07 -7.90 -23.67
CA LYS A 987 -40.97 -6.75 -23.56
C LYS A 987 -40.38 -5.57 -24.32
N GLU A 988 -41.16 -4.51 -24.48
CA GLU A 988 -40.64 -3.26 -25.03
C GLU A 988 -39.51 -2.71 -24.12
N PRO A 989 -38.37 -2.29 -24.69
CA PRO A 989 -37.25 -1.77 -23.92
C PRO A 989 -37.35 -0.25 -23.70
N ASN A 990 -36.78 0.23 -22.61
CA ASN A 990 -36.44 1.64 -22.43
C ASN A 990 -35.17 1.95 -23.22
N VAL A 991 -35.10 3.11 -23.90
CA VAL A 991 -34.06 3.39 -24.89
C VAL A 991 -33.24 4.65 -24.59
N PHE A 992 -31.98 4.45 -24.26
CA PHE A 992 -30.99 5.51 -24.17
C PHE A 992 -30.39 5.81 -25.55
N THR A 993 -30.26 7.09 -25.89
CA THR A 993 -29.66 7.59 -27.14
C THR A 993 -28.74 8.76 -26.84
N ALA A 994 -27.52 8.76 -27.38
CA ALA A 994 -26.59 9.87 -27.18
C ALA A 994 -25.67 10.07 -28.39
N ILE A 995 -25.25 11.33 -28.61
CA ILE A 995 -24.33 11.71 -29.69
C ILE A 995 -22.94 11.12 -29.42
N ASN A 996 -22.39 10.38 -30.38
CA ASN A 996 -21.02 9.85 -30.33
C ASN A 996 -20.17 10.21 -31.56
N TYR A 997 -20.77 10.86 -32.56
CA TYR A 997 -20.10 11.29 -33.77
C TYR A 997 -20.76 12.57 -34.30
N ILE A 998 -19.95 13.56 -34.64
CA ILE A 998 -20.36 14.77 -35.35
C ILE A 998 -19.40 15.01 -36.51
N ASP A 999 -19.94 15.29 -37.69
CA ASP A 999 -19.20 15.82 -38.83
C ASP A 999 -20.05 16.90 -39.50
N ILE A 1000 -19.58 18.13 -39.40
CA ILE A 1000 -20.35 19.32 -39.71
C ILE A 1000 -19.45 20.24 -40.51
N GLY A 1001 -19.92 20.59 -41.71
CA GLY A 1001 -19.26 21.52 -42.62
C GLY A 1001 -19.25 22.95 -42.07
N LEU A 1002 -18.62 23.85 -42.83
CA LEU A 1002 -18.73 25.28 -42.55
C LEU A 1002 -20.15 25.75 -42.87
N SER A 1003 -20.95 25.93 -41.83
CA SER A 1003 -22.20 26.71 -41.93
C SER A 1003 -21.91 28.22 -41.80
N GLN A 1004 -22.91 29.10 -41.82
CA GLN A 1004 -22.87 30.50 -41.35
C GLN A 1004 -24.01 30.86 -40.37
N SER A 1005 -24.89 29.90 -40.02
CA SER A 1005 -26.20 30.16 -39.38
C SER A 1005 -26.37 29.58 -37.97
N THR A 1006 -26.40 28.25 -37.79
CA THR A 1006 -26.50 27.59 -36.47
C THR A 1006 -25.75 26.25 -36.43
N LEU A 1007 -25.49 25.74 -35.21
CA LEU A 1007 -25.22 24.33 -34.96
C LEU A 1007 -26.40 23.77 -34.16
N ASP A 1008 -27.30 23.09 -34.86
CA ASP A 1008 -28.54 22.55 -34.33
C ASP A 1008 -28.67 21.11 -34.84
N ILE A 1009 -28.36 20.18 -33.93
CA ILE A 1009 -28.27 18.75 -34.18
C ILE A 1009 -28.95 17.94 -33.09
N LEU A 1010 -29.67 16.90 -33.50
CA LEU A 1010 -30.46 16.04 -32.63
C LEU A 1010 -30.24 14.57 -32.98
N VAL A 1011 -30.15 13.71 -31.98
CA VAL A 1011 -30.32 12.26 -32.14
C VAL A 1011 -31.48 11.79 -31.30
N THR A 1012 -32.38 10.99 -31.86
CA THR A 1012 -33.54 10.53 -31.12
C THR A 1012 -34.16 9.25 -31.67
N HIS A 1013 -35.13 8.71 -30.93
CA HIS A 1013 -35.97 7.59 -31.34
C HIS A 1013 -37.45 7.98 -31.26
N GLN A 1014 -38.27 7.40 -32.13
CA GLN A 1014 -39.72 7.61 -32.19
C GLN A 1014 -40.45 6.49 -31.45
N SER A 1015 -40.00 5.25 -31.61
CA SER A 1015 -40.60 4.08 -31.00
C SER A 1015 -39.60 2.95 -30.84
N ALA A 1016 -39.82 2.11 -29.83
CA ALA A 1016 -39.00 0.94 -29.53
C ALA A 1016 -39.92 -0.25 -29.27
N THR A 1017 -39.98 -1.16 -30.24
CA THR A 1017 -40.69 -2.44 -30.09
C THR A 1017 -39.73 -3.50 -29.56
N SER A 1018 -40.24 -4.66 -29.17
CA SER A 1018 -39.42 -5.81 -28.78
C SER A 1018 -38.43 -6.27 -29.88
N THR A 1019 -38.73 -6.01 -31.15
CA THR A 1019 -37.93 -6.45 -32.30
C THR A 1019 -37.11 -5.34 -32.95
N LYS A 1020 -37.60 -4.10 -32.95
CA LYS A 1020 -37.05 -3.00 -33.74
C LYS A 1020 -37.04 -1.68 -32.98
N LEU A 1021 -36.04 -0.85 -33.26
CA LEU A 1021 -35.90 0.53 -32.84
C LEU A 1021 -36.05 1.45 -34.04
N ARG A 1022 -37.02 2.37 -33.99
CA ARG A 1022 -37.21 3.41 -35.01
C ARG A 1022 -36.54 4.71 -34.54
N HIS A 1023 -35.48 5.12 -35.23
CA HIS A 1023 -34.64 6.24 -34.79
C HIS A 1023 -34.15 7.13 -35.94
N CYS A 1024 -33.69 8.34 -35.60
CA CYS A 1024 -33.11 9.26 -36.57
C CYS A 1024 -32.03 10.14 -35.94
N GLY A 1025 -31.16 10.66 -36.80
CA GLY A 1025 -30.34 11.83 -36.55
C GLY A 1025 -30.86 12.96 -37.43
N TRP A 1026 -31.01 14.15 -36.85
CA TRP A 1026 -31.62 15.30 -37.50
C TRP A 1026 -30.74 16.54 -37.30
N SER A 1027 -30.83 17.48 -38.24
CA SER A 1027 -30.27 18.82 -38.12
C SER A 1027 -31.18 19.83 -38.81
N SER A 1028 -31.21 21.08 -38.36
CA SER A 1028 -31.94 22.13 -39.08
C SER A 1028 -31.27 22.51 -40.40
N ASP A 1029 -32.04 23.17 -41.28
CA ASP A 1029 -31.53 23.70 -42.56
C ASP A 1029 -30.36 24.68 -42.39
N GLY A 1030 -30.25 25.30 -41.21
CA GLY A 1030 -29.15 26.19 -40.85
C GLY A 1030 -27.85 25.46 -40.47
N THR A 1031 -27.86 24.14 -40.37
CA THR A 1031 -26.70 23.32 -40.01
C THR A 1031 -26.21 22.54 -41.24
N VAL A 1032 -24.96 22.78 -41.65
CA VAL A 1032 -24.33 22.03 -42.77
C VAL A 1032 -23.86 20.67 -42.24
N LEU A 1033 -24.81 19.80 -41.92
CA LEU A 1033 -24.52 18.44 -41.49
C LEU A 1033 -23.82 17.68 -42.63
N VAL A 1034 -22.78 16.93 -42.30
CA VAL A 1034 -22.21 15.90 -43.20
C VAL A 1034 -22.63 14.53 -42.69
N MET A 1035 -22.49 14.30 -41.39
CA MET A 1035 -22.92 13.08 -40.73
C MET A 1035 -23.06 13.29 -39.22
N ILE A 1036 -24.04 12.65 -38.61
CA ILE A 1036 -24.19 12.54 -37.15
C ILE A 1036 -24.29 11.07 -36.75
N GLY A 1037 -23.69 10.70 -35.63
CA GLY A 1037 -23.82 9.37 -35.06
C GLY A 1037 -24.52 9.37 -33.71
N MET A 1038 -25.26 8.30 -33.50
CA MET A 1038 -26.01 8.02 -32.30
C MET A 1038 -25.57 6.67 -31.74
N CYS A 1039 -25.08 6.67 -30.51
CA CYS A 1039 -25.06 5.46 -29.68
C CYS A 1039 -26.48 5.23 -29.15
N TRP A 1040 -27.00 4.02 -29.25
CA TRP A 1040 -28.30 3.63 -28.70
C TRP A 1040 -28.21 2.36 -27.87
N ILE A 1041 -28.96 2.32 -26.76
CA ILE A 1041 -28.99 1.20 -25.81
C ILE A 1041 -30.44 0.96 -25.40
N GLY A 1042 -30.95 -0.25 -25.65
CA GLY A 1042 -32.23 -0.74 -25.15
C GLY A 1042 -32.04 -1.60 -23.91
N ILE A 1043 -32.87 -1.39 -22.89
CA ILE A 1043 -32.89 -2.19 -21.65
C ILE A 1043 -34.32 -2.65 -21.37
N SER A 1044 -34.50 -3.96 -21.13
CA SER A 1044 -35.80 -4.57 -20.83
C SER A 1044 -35.65 -5.59 -19.70
N CYS A 1045 -36.52 -5.50 -18.68
CA CYS A 1045 -36.44 -6.31 -17.46
C CYS A 1045 -37.73 -7.09 -17.12
#